data_AF-A0A8T6H7Z8-F1
#
_entry.id   AF-A0A8T6H7Z8-F1
#
_cell.length_a   1.000
_cell.length_b   1.000
_cell.length_c   1.000
_cell.angle_alpha   90.00
_cell.angle_beta   90.00
_cell.angle_gamma   90.00
#
_symmetry.space_group_name_H-M   'P 1'
#
loop_
_entity.id
_entity.type
_entity.pdbx_description
1 polymer ?
#
loop_
_entity_poly.entity_id
_entity_poly.type
_entity_poly.pdbx_seq_one_letter_code
_entity_poly.pdbx_strand_id
1 'polypeptide(L)'
;MSRFFRWALGASVALLVAAALLVGCSDDEQSQQQAQQQTAERQQEQAAAEQQAQPQQQQSESRAAAASDEAQQQQQQQQQQQSQPQAVSAEPLNVVVSTQILADWVRQIGGDRVNVRALVPAGADVHLLELTVSDIRAIAEADLVVINGAGLESAYEDVIQENAKVILDLAVAIEEAGHELMPFGAMMEEGGHEDDHGAAEAVGRLLVADALEAHLSVVNLSGDSVNRGLFDIAAPRARVLPSPTHRYGFVLARGPEDGDDRVHIFDGGIFLVEHGDHFDLVQERVSRHALEIVEENPIHYVNSHGWTAIFADTSGHVILINEHDLITAEGDYEPIVLEAGPHHGAALVMTDDHVVVTTKDPDDPDAALPVGVEVWTFDGEVVYDASNRSCPGMHGESHNEHGAAFGCIGGVLFLHAHDGEYEHDFVDNPAEMREDSRIGSLYGHHHVEHFFGRASYRDEQGFADDGIWLIDVAHGEMRQVFSEPSMATAFSSDGEIFYVLGADGVLHALDAHDGDLMETMALVEPGEAGRAAIIVVGDMMYVADPNSGHVLGVHLSHMEIEEEWEVGGAPSSLAFVGVLDSGDSPHAGHDEDEHGHEEGEEHDEEEHEEDEHGHEDEEHEDEGDAHGHHHHHGSEDPHYWFDADLASVAIEAIADELSHLSPDDANVFSDRLGLYLGEVAAADAEARALIEAVPDHHRLLVTFHDAFAYFARRYGLEIAGFLIEGPEQGISAEAIAELIELIEHEGVETVFHEQQFDSSALDAVAAETGAKRGIIWSQPTEENPTYIGILLGNARAIAEQ
;
A
#
# COMPACT_ATOMS: atom_id res chain seq x y z
N MET A 1 32.01 11.17 65.44
CA MET A 1 32.49 11.66 66.75
C MET A 1 31.42 12.57 67.35
N SER A 2 31.10 12.49 68.66
CA SER A 2 30.08 13.33 69.38
C SER A 2 28.62 13.12 68.90
N ARG A 3 27.51 13.13 69.67
CA ARG A 3 27.08 13.08 71.11
C ARG A 3 25.52 12.94 71.05
N PHE A 4 24.70 12.39 71.96
CA PHE A 4 24.72 11.49 73.14
C PHE A 4 23.34 10.75 73.08
N PHE A 5 23.05 9.51 73.50
CA PHE A 5 23.43 8.60 74.62
C PHE A 5 22.42 8.57 75.80
N ARG A 6 21.85 7.38 76.09
CA ARG A 6 21.06 6.92 77.29
C ARG A 6 19.57 7.34 77.43
N TRP A 7 18.69 6.59 78.14
CA TRP A 7 18.56 5.12 78.42
C TRP A 7 17.25 4.78 79.22
N ALA A 8 16.78 3.53 79.09
CA ALA A 8 16.12 2.68 80.11
C ALA A 8 14.65 2.87 80.60
N LEU A 9 14.10 1.72 81.03
CA LEU A 9 12.77 1.43 81.62
C LEU A 9 12.71 1.72 83.15
N GLY A 10 11.52 1.76 83.79
CA GLY A 10 11.42 2.01 85.25
C GLY A 10 10.06 1.80 85.99
N ALA A 11 9.50 0.59 85.94
CA ALA A 11 8.42 -0.02 86.76
C ALA A 11 7.80 0.63 88.05
N SER A 12 6.46 0.57 88.14
CA SER A 12 5.60 -0.01 89.22
C SER A 12 5.35 0.59 90.65
N VAL A 13 4.06 0.92 90.90
CA VAL A 13 3.14 0.45 92.01
C VAL A 13 3.50 0.59 93.52
N ALA A 14 2.62 1.25 94.34
CA ALA A 14 2.00 0.73 95.61
C ALA A 14 1.42 1.74 96.69
N LEU A 15 0.21 1.42 97.21
CA LEU A 15 -0.36 1.54 98.61
C LEU A 15 -0.61 2.86 99.43
N LEU A 16 -1.91 3.23 99.55
CA LEU A 16 -2.86 3.09 100.72
C LEU A 16 -2.74 3.77 102.14
N VAL A 17 -3.86 4.45 102.54
CA VAL A 17 -4.49 4.75 103.89
C VAL A 17 -3.90 5.80 104.88
N ALA A 18 -4.67 6.86 105.25
CA ALA A 18 -5.17 7.15 106.64
C ALA A 18 -5.77 8.58 106.96
N ALA A 19 -7.09 8.64 107.22
CA ALA A 19 -7.85 9.40 108.25
C ALA A 19 -7.57 10.88 108.72
N ALA A 20 -8.59 11.74 108.50
CA ALA A 20 -9.35 12.58 109.46
C ALA A 20 -8.74 13.72 110.33
N LEU A 21 -9.37 14.92 110.27
CA LEU A 21 -10.00 15.63 111.42
C LEU A 21 -10.85 16.87 110.97
N LEU A 22 -11.64 17.43 111.89
CA LEU A 22 -12.55 18.59 111.71
C LEU A 22 -12.19 19.73 112.69
N VAL A 23 -12.57 21.00 112.36
CA VAL A 23 -13.31 21.98 113.21
C VAL A 23 -13.03 23.45 112.81
N GLY A 24 -14.10 24.16 112.38
CA GLY A 24 -14.52 25.46 112.95
C GLY A 24 -13.94 26.80 112.44
N CYS A 25 -14.86 27.73 112.12
CA CYS A 25 -14.66 29.17 111.83
C CYS A 25 -14.01 29.48 110.45
N SER A 26 -14.31 30.61 109.78
CA SER A 26 -14.85 31.90 110.31
C SER A 26 -15.72 32.70 109.31
N ASP A 27 -16.39 33.76 109.78
CA ASP A 27 -17.42 34.50 109.02
C ASP A 27 -16.90 35.23 107.75
N ASP A 28 -15.59 35.52 107.63
CA ASP A 28 -14.99 36.09 106.41
C ASP A 28 -15.22 35.20 105.17
N GLU A 29 -15.29 33.87 105.35
CA GLU A 29 -15.58 32.92 104.26
C GLU A 29 -17.02 33.05 103.75
N GLN A 30 -17.99 33.42 104.60
CA GLN A 30 -19.38 33.61 104.16
C GLN A 30 -19.53 34.83 103.24
N SER A 31 -18.79 35.91 103.50
CA SER A 31 -18.72 37.06 102.59
C SER A 31 -18.14 36.70 101.22
N GLN A 32 -17.14 35.82 101.15
CA GLN A 32 -16.62 35.35 99.86
C GLN A 32 -17.57 34.40 99.15
N GLN A 33 -18.24 33.49 99.87
CA GLN A 33 -19.23 32.58 99.29
C GLN A 33 -20.46 33.32 98.73
N GLN A 34 -20.96 34.37 99.40
CA GLN A 34 -22.05 35.20 98.86
C GLN A 34 -21.63 35.98 97.61
N ALA A 35 -20.40 36.51 97.56
CA ALA A 35 -19.87 37.17 96.37
C ALA A 35 -19.70 36.19 95.18
N GLN A 36 -19.28 34.96 95.45
CA GLN A 36 -19.17 33.90 94.44
C GLN A 36 -20.56 33.45 93.95
N GLN A 37 -21.55 33.28 94.82
CA GLN A 37 -22.93 32.95 94.42
C GLN A 37 -23.55 34.04 93.54
N GLN A 38 -23.48 35.31 93.91
CA GLN A 38 -24.00 36.41 93.08
C GLN A 38 -23.25 36.57 91.74
N THR A 39 -22.00 36.12 91.65
CA THR A 39 -21.26 36.08 90.38
C THR A 39 -21.71 34.90 89.51
N ALA A 40 -21.93 33.73 90.10
CA ALA A 40 -22.45 32.55 89.42
C ALA A 40 -23.89 32.75 88.90
N GLU A 41 -24.76 33.36 89.71
CA GLU A 41 -26.15 33.68 89.30
C GLU A 41 -26.17 34.61 88.08
N ARG A 42 -25.34 35.67 88.06
CA ARG A 42 -25.21 36.55 86.87
C ARG A 42 -24.66 35.84 85.65
N GLN A 43 -23.71 34.91 85.83
CA GLN A 43 -23.19 34.10 84.72
C GLN A 43 -24.25 33.13 84.18
N GLN A 44 -25.13 32.59 85.03
CA GLN A 44 -26.28 31.79 84.58
C GLN A 44 -27.36 32.66 83.89
N GLU A 45 -27.64 33.87 84.38
CA GLU A 45 -28.58 34.79 83.70
C GLU A 45 -28.06 35.27 82.34
N GLN A 46 -26.76 35.54 82.20
CA GLN A 46 -26.16 35.87 80.90
C GLN A 46 -26.19 34.67 79.93
N ALA A 47 -25.82 33.46 80.40
CA ALA A 47 -25.88 32.26 79.57
C ALA A 47 -27.32 31.92 79.12
N ALA A 48 -28.32 32.14 79.99
CA ALA A 48 -29.73 31.96 79.65
C ALA A 48 -30.25 33.00 78.64
N ALA A 49 -29.73 34.23 78.68
CA ALA A 49 -30.07 35.26 77.70
C ALA A 49 -29.48 34.97 76.31
N GLU A 50 -28.22 34.54 76.23
CA GLU A 50 -27.59 34.20 74.95
C GLU A 50 -28.24 32.97 74.28
N GLN A 51 -28.68 31.97 75.06
CA GLN A 51 -29.37 30.79 74.53
C GLN A 51 -30.81 31.03 74.03
N GLN A 52 -31.41 32.21 74.24
CA GLN A 52 -32.72 32.56 73.68
C GLN A 52 -32.67 33.63 72.58
N ALA A 53 -31.51 34.26 72.35
CA ALA A 53 -31.36 35.33 71.36
C ALA A 53 -30.98 34.87 69.94
N GLN A 54 -30.50 33.63 69.76
CA GLN A 54 -29.97 33.15 68.48
C GLN A 54 -30.97 32.52 67.47
N PRO A 55 -32.14 31.94 67.82
CA PRO A 55 -32.96 31.19 66.87
C PRO A 55 -33.95 32.05 66.05
N GLN A 56 -33.86 33.39 66.04
CA GLN A 56 -34.75 34.22 65.22
C GLN A 56 -34.05 35.01 64.12
N GLN A 57 -32.86 35.58 64.35
CA GLN A 57 -32.15 36.27 63.27
C GLN A 57 -31.56 35.26 62.27
N GLN A 58 -30.96 34.17 62.77
CA GLN A 58 -30.56 33.04 61.92
C GLN A 58 -31.75 32.34 61.25
N GLN A 59 -32.96 32.31 61.84
CA GLN A 59 -34.14 31.77 61.16
C GLN A 59 -34.78 32.74 60.16
N SER A 60 -34.61 34.06 60.31
CA SER A 60 -35.01 35.01 59.25
C SER A 60 -34.01 35.03 58.10
N GLU A 61 -32.70 34.92 58.40
CA GLU A 61 -31.65 34.85 57.38
C GLU A 61 -31.63 33.46 56.72
N SER A 62 -31.85 32.36 57.45
CA SER A 62 -32.01 31.04 56.84
C SER A 62 -33.37 30.83 56.15
N ARG A 63 -34.42 31.61 56.46
CA ARG A 63 -35.64 31.64 55.64
C ARG A 63 -35.54 32.59 54.46
N ALA A 64 -34.77 33.66 54.53
CA ALA A 64 -34.47 34.48 53.37
C ALA A 64 -33.56 33.70 52.40
N ALA A 65 -32.51 33.06 52.90
CA ALA A 65 -31.63 32.17 52.16
C ALA A 65 -32.39 30.93 51.67
N ALA A 66 -33.09 30.17 52.52
CA ALA A 66 -33.84 29.01 52.03
C ALA A 66 -35.02 29.39 51.11
N ALA A 67 -35.61 30.59 51.20
CA ALA A 67 -36.60 31.03 50.21
C ALA A 67 -35.97 31.62 48.94
N SER A 68 -34.73 32.12 48.97
CA SER A 68 -33.98 32.44 47.75
C SER A 68 -33.43 31.17 47.10
N ASP A 69 -32.99 30.19 47.88
CA ASP A 69 -32.52 28.88 47.43
C ASP A 69 -33.70 28.05 46.94
N GLU A 70 -34.86 28.02 47.61
CA GLU A 70 -36.08 27.40 47.08
C GLU A 70 -36.63 28.16 45.86
N ALA A 71 -36.49 29.49 45.77
CA ALA A 71 -36.89 30.24 44.58
C ALA A 71 -35.89 30.09 43.42
N GLN A 72 -34.60 29.96 43.69
CA GLN A 72 -33.56 29.70 42.70
C GLN A 72 -33.54 28.22 42.30
N GLN A 73 -33.87 27.29 43.19
CA GLN A 73 -34.12 25.89 42.86
C GLN A 73 -35.48 25.70 42.20
N GLN A 74 -36.51 26.52 42.46
CA GLN A 74 -37.74 26.50 41.67
C GLN A 74 -37.59 27.25 40.34
N GLN A 75 -36.72 28.25 40.21
CA GLN A 75 -36.34 28.79 38.90
C GLN A 75 -35.41 27.84 38.15
N GLN A 76 -34.46 27.17 38.80
CA GLN A 76 -33.63 26.13 38.19
C GLN A 76 -34.42 24.88 37.88
N GLN A 77 -35.44 24.49 38.67
CA GLN A 77 -36.33 23.38 38.34
C GLN A 77 -37.39 23.78 37.31
N GLN A 78 -37.87 25.02 37.27
CA GLN A 78 -38.73 25.47 36.15
C GLN A 78 -37.90 25.65 34.87
N GLN A 79 -36.64 26.06 34.96
CA GLN A 79 -35.71 26.04 33.83
C GLN A 79 -35.38 24.60 33.44
N GLN A 80 -35.02 23.70 34.36
CA GLN A 80 -34.78 22.27 34.11
C GLN A 80 -36.05 21.44 33.81
N GLN A 81 -37.26 22.02 33.92
CA GLN A 81 -38.53 21.43 33.44
C GLN A 81 -39.08 22.16 32.20
N GLN A 82 -38.42 23.22 31.75
CA GLN A 82 -38.58 23.86 30.42
C GLN A 82 -37.34 23.65 29.53
N SER A 83 -36.31 23.02 30.09
CA SER A 83 -35.05 22.53 29.50
C SER A 83 -34.79 21.07 29.95
N GLN A 84 -35.82 20.40 30.50
CA GLN A 84 -36.08 19.05 30.06
C GLN A 84 -36.39 19.19 28.57
N PRO A 85 -35.68 18.51 27.67
CA PRO A 85 -36.26 18.22 26.37
C PRO A 85 -37.65 17.64 26.62
N GLN A 86 -38.66 18.11 25.90
CA GLN A 86 -39.78 17.22 25.68
C GLN A 86 -39.20 16.09 24.84
N ALA A 87 -38.90 14.95 25.48
CA ALA A 87 -38.51 13.73 24.80
C ALA A 87 -39.69 13.25 23.95
N VAL A 88 -39.86 13.90 22.80
CA VAL A 88 -39.98 13.16 21.56
C VAL A 88 -38.81 12.19 21.59
N SER A 89 -39.08 10.93 21.90
CA SER A 89 -38.10 9.91 21.57
C SER A 89 -37.98 9.97 20.06
N ALA A 90 -36.79 10.30 19.55
CA ALA A 90 -36.39 9.73 18.29
C ALA A 90 -36.59 8.21 18.40
N GLU A 91 -37.06 7.57 17.34
CA GLU A 91 -37.02 6.11 17.30
C GLU A 91 -35.54 5.73 17.12
N PRO A 92 -34.98 4.81 17.92
CA PRO A 92 -33.55 4.50 17.86
C PRO A 92 -33.10 4.14 16.44
N LEU A 93 -31.96 4.71 16.01
CA LEU A 93 -31.38 4.45 14.69
C LEU A 93 -31.09 2.95 14.56
N ASN A 94 -31.56 2.32 13.50
CA ASN A 94 -31.32 0.91 13.24
C ASN A 94 -29.99 0.78 12.51
N VAL A 95 -28.96 0.34 13.23
CA VAL A 95 -27.61 0.22 12.67
C VAL A 95 -27.34 -1.26 12.38
N VAL A 96 -27.00 -1.56 11.13
CA VAL A 96 -26.40 -2.84 10.77
C VAL A 96 -24.89 -2.66 10.75
N VAL A 97 -24.15 -3.68 11.19
CA VAL A 97 -22.69 -3.70 11.13
C VAL A 97 -22.23 -5.08 10.70
N SER A 98 -21.06 -5.20 10.05
CA SER A 98 -20.51 -6.50 9.68
C SER A 98 -20.12 -7.33 10.92
N THR A 99 -19.05 -6.94 11.61
CA THR A 99 -18.45 -7.71 12.73
C THR A 99 -19.02 -7.34 14.10
N GLN A 100 -18.77 -8.19 15.10
CA GLN A 100 -19.13 -7.88 16.50
C GLN A 100 -18.25 -6.79 17.14
N ILE A 101 -17.10 -6.43 16.55
CA ILE A 101 -16.20 -5.40 17.08
C ILE A 101 -16.82 -4.03 16.85
N LEU A 102 -17.17 -3.75 15.59
CA LEU A 102 -17.99 -2.62 15.18
C LEU A 102 -19.31 -2.60 15.97
N ALA A 103 -19.90 -3.77 16.24
CA ALA A 103 -21.10 -3.88 17.05
C ALA A 103 -20.92 -3.50 18.52
N ASP A 104 -19.74 -3.70 19.13
CA ASP A 104 -19.42 -3.13 20.45
C ASP A 104 -19.26 -1.61 20.31
N TRP A 105 -18.39 -1.13 19.42
CA TRP A 105 -18.13 0.30 19.19
C TRP A 105 -19.42 1.13 19.01
N VAL A 106 -20.31 0.74 18.08
CA VAL A 106 -21.60 1.40 17.85
C VAL A 106 -22.51 1.35 19.09
N ARG A 107 -22.49 0.28 19.90
CA ARG A 107 -23.24 0.20 21.17
C ARG A 107 -22.65 1.11 22.25
N GLN A 108 -21.32 1.21 22.34
CA GLN A 108 -20.63 2.05 23.31
C GLN A 108 -20.81 3.53 22.98
N ILE A 109 -20.79 3.92 21.71
CA ILE A 109 -21.14 5.28 21.27
C ILE A 109 -22.65 5.53 21.36
N GLY A 110 -23.46 4.76 20.66
CA GLY A 110 -24.90 5.03 20.48
C GLY A 110 -25.80 4.77 21.69
N GLY A 111 -25.43 3.83 22.57
CA GLY A 111 -26.17 3.55 23.81
C GLY A 111 -27.65 3.17 23.61
N ASP A 112 -28.56 3.91 24.24
CA ASP A 112 -30.02 3.73 24.13
C ASP A 112 -30.66 4.56 23.00
N ARG A 113 -29.86 5.01 22.02
CA ARG A 113 -30.31 5.67 20.77
C ARG A 113 -30.07 4.85 19.51
N VAL A 114 -29.42 3.70 19.61
CA VAL A 114 -29.17 2.79 18.50
C VAL A 114 -29.75 1.41 18.76
N ASN A 115 -30.10 0.71 17.69
CA ASN A 115 -30.52 -0.68 17.67
C ASN A 115 -29.58 -1.46 16.74
N VAL A 116 -28.57 -2.14 17.31
CA VAL A 116 -27.40 -2.64 16.56
C VAL A 116 -27.49 -4.14 16.25
N ARG A 117 -27.67 -4.49 14.98
CA ARG A 117 -27.56 -5.85 14.43
C ARG A 117 -26.16 -6.03 13.83
N ALA A 118 -25.37 -6.96 14.35
CA ALA A 118 -24.22 -7.48 13.61
C ALA A 118 -24.67 -8.55 12.62
N LEU A 119 -24.02 -8.61 11.46
CA LEU A 119 -24.21 -9.64 10.44
C LEU A 119 -23.50 -10.93 10.88
N VAL A 120 -22.22 -10.84 11.26
CA VAL A 120 -21.45 -11.95 11.85
C VAL A 120 -21.91 -12.24 13.29
N PRO A 121 -22.34 -13.48 13.64
CA PRO A 121 -22.65 -13.87 15.01
C PRO A 121 -21.40 -13.91 15.92
N ALA A 122 -21.55 -13.63 17.22
CA ALA A 122 -20.42 -13.69 18.16
C ALA A 122 -19.81 -15.10 18.27
N GLY A 123 -18.50 -15.21 18.04
CA GLY A 123 -17.77 -16.47 17.98
C GLY A 123 -18.07 -17.34 16.75
N ALA A 124 -18.71 -16.79 15.72
CA ALA A 124 -18.72 -17.34 14.38
C ALA A 124 -17.69 -16.60 13.53
N ASP A 125 -17.08 -17.27 12.57
CA ASP A 125 -16.06 -16.69 11.69
C ASP A 125 -16.53 -15.41 10.97
N VAL A 126 -15.62 -14.46 10.77
CA VAL A 126 -15.90 -13.19 10.07
C VAL A 126 -15.73 -13.32 8.55
N HIS A 127 -14.84 -14.19 8.08
CA HIS A 127 -14.55 -14.39 6.65
C HIS A 127 -15.66 -15.22 5.98
N LEU A 128 -16.06 -16.33 6.61
CA LEU A 128 -17.01 -17.33 6.09
C LEU A 128 -18.51 -16.92 6.19
N LEU A 129 -18.86 -15.65 5.95
CA LEU A 129 -20.23 -15.14 6.15
C LEU A 129 -21.12 -15.21 4.89
N GLU A 130 -21.97 -16.24 4.81
CA GLU A 130 -23.12 -16.24 3.88
C GLU A 130 -24.25 -15.31 4.40
N LEU A 131 -24.61 -14.24 3.67
CA LEU A 131 -25.77 -13.41 4.01
C LEU A 131 -27.11 -14.14 3.79
N THR A 132 -28.01 -14.06 4.76
CA THR A 132 -29.38 -14.58 4.59
C THR A 132 -30.34 -13.51 4.03
N VAL A 133 -31.48 -13.93 3.50
CA VAL A 133 -32.60 -13.03 3.11
C VAL A 133 -33.11 -12.17 4.29
N SER A 134 -32.84 -12.57 5.55
CA SER A 134 -33.14 -11.72 6.71
C SER A 134 -32.12 -10.60 6.95
N ASP A 135 -30.92 -10.71 6.37
CA ASP A 135 -29.79 -9.81 6.54
C ASP A 135 -29.77 -8.77 5.43
N ILE A 136 -29.97 -9.17 4.17
CA ILE A 136 -30.24 -8.26 3.04
C ILE A 136 -31.42 -7.34 3.37
N ARG A 137 -32.49 -7.89 3.97
CA ARG A 137 -33.60 -7.10 4.47
C ARG A 137 -33.20 -6.14 5.60
N ALA A 138 -32.33 -6.58 6.52
CA ALA A 138 -31.90 -5.72 7.62
C ALA A 138 -31.06 -4.55 7.10
N ILE A 139 -30.15 -4.79 6.15
CA ILE A 139 -29.37 -3.79 5.41
C ILE A 139 -30.32 -2.76 4.76
N ALA A 140 -31.31 -3.22 3.98
CA ALA A 140 -32.28 -2.34 3.32
C ALA A 140 -33.20 -1.57 4.28
N GLU A 141 -33.50 -2.12 5.45
CA GLU A 141 -34.30 -1.44 6.48
C GLU A 141 -33.44 -0.53 7.39
N ALA A 142 -32.11 -0.69 7.44
CA ALA A 142 -31.18 0.03 8.32
C ALA A 142 -31.03 1.52 8.00
N ASP A 143 -30.90 2.33 9.04
CA ASP A 143 -30.70 3.78 8.95
C ASP A 143 -29.21 4.14 8.79
N LEU A 144 -28.31 3.21 9.15
CA LEU A 144 -26.87 3.22 8.87
C LEU A 144 -26.38 1.77 8.72
N VAL A 145 -25.48 1.52 7.79
CA VAL A 145 -24.65 0.30 7.74
C VAL A 145 -23.19 0.70 8.03
N VAL A 146 -22.48 -0.03 8.88
CA VAL A 146 -21.04 0.18 9.15
C VAL A 146 -20.26 -1.07 8.76
N ILE A 147 -19.26 -0.90 7.91
CA ILE A 147 -18.39 -1.98 7.41
C ILE A 147 -16.95 -1.78 7.90
N ASN A 148 -16.11 -2.81 7.80
CA ASN A 148 -14.70 -2.72 8.13
C ASN A 148 -13.93 -1.98 7.02
N GLY A 149 -14.28 -2.22 5.76
CA GLY A 149 -13.79 -1.49 4.59
C GLY A 149 -12.52 -2.07 3.95
N ALA A 150 -11.60 -2.59 4.76
CA ALA A 150 -10.36 -3.23 4.32
C ALA A 150 -10.63 -4.66 3.79
N GLY A 151 -11.52 -4.80 2.79
CA GLY A 151 -11.78 -6.04 2.07
C GLY A 151 -12.42 -7.20 2.86
N LEU A 152 -12.87 -6.98 4.10
CA LEU A 152 -13.51 -8.02 4.93
C LEU A 152 -14.96 -8.32 4.50
N GLU A 153 -15.66 -7.33 3.94
CA GLU A 153 -17.06 -7.45 3.52
C GLU A 153 -17.26 -7.84 2.06
N SER A 154 -16.19 -7.91 1.26
CA SER A 154 -16.20 -8.10 -0.20
C SER A 154 -17.11 -9.23 -0.69
N ALA A 155 -17.16 -10.33 0.07
CA ALA A 155 -18.06 -11.48 -0.12
C ALA A 155 -19.54 -11.11 -0.37
N TYR A 156 -19.96 -9.96 0.16
CA TYR A 156 -21.32 -9.45 0.12
C TYR A 156 -21.37 -7.93 0.01
N GLU A 157 -20.29 -7.28 -0.45
CA GLU A 157 -20.21 -5.82 -0.50
C GLU A 157 -21.21 -5.24 -1.50
N ASP A 158 -21.31 -5.79 -2.72
CA ASP A 158 -22.35 -5.43 -3.71
C ASP A 158 -23.74 -5.37 -3.06
N VAL A 159 -24.04 -6.36 -2.21
CA VAL A 159 -25.33 -6.49 -1.53
C VAL A 159 -25.52 -5.40 -0.47
N ILE A 160 -24.45 -4.88 0.13
CA ILE A 160 -24.47 -3.69 0.98
C ILE A 160 -24.63 -2.43 0.13
N GLN A 161 -23.80 -2.23 -0.90
CA GLN A 161 -23.81 -1.06 -1.79
C GLN A 161 -25.16 -0.87 -2.49
N GLU A 162 -25.79 -1.94 -3.00
CA GLU A 162 -27.12 -1.90 -3.65
C GLU A 162 -28.27 -1.57 -2.69
N ASN A 163 -28.19 -1.96 -1.41
CA ASN A 163 -29.35 -2.00 -0.52
C ASN A 163 -29.30 -1.00 0.64
N ALA A 164 -28.12 -0.58 1.09
CA ALA A 164 -27.97 0.32 2.23
C ALA A 164 -28.51 1.74 1.93
N LYS A 165 -29.03 2.43 2.95
CA LYS A 165 -29.45 3.84 2.82
C LYS A 165 -28.29 4.83 3.01
N VAL A 166 -27.35 4.44 3.87
CA VAL A 166 -26.13 5.15 4.26
C VAL A 166 -25.12 4.08 4.65
N ILE A 167 -23.90 4.18 4.14
CA ILE A 167 -22.76 3.32 4.50
C ILE A 167 -21.73 4.21 5.18
N LEU A 168 -21.22 3.77 6.32
CA LEU A 168 -19.96 4.25 6.89
C LEU A 168 -18.93 3.16 6.65
N ASP A 169 -18.05 3.41 5.69
CA ASP A 169 -16.79 2.68 5.59
C ASP A 169 -15.84 3.16 6.69
N LEU A 170 -15.08 2.24 7.29
CA LEU A 170 -14.14 2.56 8.37
C LEU A 170 -12.68 2.52 7.95
N ALA A 171 -12.32 1.86 6.84
CA ALA A 171 -10.98 1.95 6.26
C ALA A 171 -10.80 3.33 5.63
N VAL A 172 -11.74 3.74 4.77
CA VAL A 172 -11.77 5.08 4.15
C VAL A 172 -11.81 6.19 5.22
N ALA A 173 -12.51 5.97 6.35
CA ALA A 173 -12.54 6.94 7.44
C ALA A 173 -11.24 7.00 8.28
N ILE A 174 -10.40 5.96 8.21
CA ILE A 174 -9.04 5.96 8.78
C ILE A 174 -8.07 6.67 7.80
N GLU A 175 -8.16 6.37 6.50
CA GLU A 175 -7.39 7.06 5.45
C GLU A 175 -7.69 8.57 5.39
N GLU A 176 -8.97 8.99 5.39
CA GLU A 176 -9.37 10.41 5.39
C GLU A 176 -8.87 11.17 6.63
N ALA A 177 -8.59 10.46 7.74
CA ALA A 177 -7.99 11.02 8.93
C ALA A 177 -6.46 11.17 8.84
N GLY A 178 -5.83 10.66 7.78
CA GLY A 178 -4.38 10.67 7.56
C GLY A 178 -3.64 9.52 8.26
N HIS A 179 -4.25 8.34 8.30
CA HIS A 179 -3.68 7.12 8.86
C HIS A 179 -3.67 5.99 7.82
N GLU A 180 -2.51 5.36 7.64
CA GLU A 180 -2.34 4.20 6.76
C GLU A 180 -2.71 2.89 7.47
N LEU A 181 -3.37 2.00 6.74
CA LEU A 181 -3.55 0.60 7.10
C LEU A 181 -2.33 -0.21 6.62
N MET A 182 -2.10 -1.38 7.23
CA MET A 182 -1.04 -2.29 6.77
C MET A 182 -1.59 -3.19 5.65
N PRO A 183 -0.78 -3.55 4.65
CA PRO A 183 -1.17 -4.55 3.66
C PRO A 183 -1.29 -5.94 4.31
N PHE A 184 -2.17 -6.78 3.75
CA PHE A 184 -2.36 -8.15 4.23
C PHE A 184 -1.12 -9.04 3.93
N GLY A 185 -0.75 -9.93 4.85
CA GLY A 185 0.43 -10.80 4.72
C GLY A 185 1.79 -10.13 5.04
N ALA A 186 1.81 -8.91 5.59
CA ALA A 186 3.03 -8.18 5.94
C ALA A 186 3.78 -8.76 7.16
N MET A 187 4.50 -9.87 6.96
CA MET A 187 5.40 -10.43 7.97
C MET A 187 6.58 -9.49 8.28
N MET A 188 6.76 -9.12 9.56
CA MET A 188 7.84 -8.22 9.98
C MET A 188 9.19 -8.94 10.08
N GLU A 189 10.15 -8.62 9.20
CA GLU A 189 11.55 -9.03 9.39
C GLU A 189 12.27 -8.21 10.51
N GLU A 190 13.30 -8.79 11.14
CA GLU A 190 14.12 -8.10 12.15
C GLU A 190 14.90 -6.91 11.55
N GLY A 191 14.85 -5.72 12.17
CA GLY A 191 15.88 -4.70 11.85
C GLY A 191 15.82 -3.37 12.57
N GLY A 192 14.65 -2.73 12.60
CA GLY A 192 14.41 -1.49 13.36
C GLY A 192 15.24 -0.27 12.93
N HIS A 193 14.78 0.44 11.91
CA HIS A 193 15.08 1.86 11.71
C HIS A 193 13.78 2.68 11.86
N GLU A 194 13.85 3.82 12.54
CA GLU A 194 12.74 4.77 12.68
C GLU A 194 12.71 5.71 11.46
N ASP A 195 11.56 5.75 10.79
CA ASP A 195 11.02 6.84 9.97
C ASP A 195 11.90 7.39 8.82
N ASP A 196 11.80 6.79 7.63
CA ASP A 196 11.35 7.55 6.45
C ASP A 196 10.35 6.69 5.66
N HIS A 197 9.19 7.25 5.33
CA HIS A 197 8.12 6.56 4.59
C HIS A 197 7.96 7.23 3.22
N GLY A 198 8.52 6.57 2.21
CA GLY A 198 8.43 6.88 0.78
C GLY A 198 8.82 5.63 0.00
N ALA A 199 8.30 5.48 -1.22
CA ALA A 199 8.37 4.29 -2.06
C ALA A 199 7.69 3.01 -1.50
N ALA A 200 6.89 2.34 -2.35
CA ALA A 200 6.70 0.90 -2.23
C ALA A 200 7.93 0.19 -2.83
N GLU A 201 8.46 -0.84 -2.16
CA GLU A 201 9.76 -1.41 -2.50
C GLU A 201 9.67 -2.43 -3.65
N ALA A 202 10.24 -2.10 -4.81
CA ALA A 202 10.19 -2.95 -6.00
C ALA A 202 11.04 -4.23 -5.84
N VAL A 203 10.37 -5.36 -5.55
CA VAL A 203 11.04 -6.65 -5.31
C VAL A 203 11.62 -7.23 -6.61
N GLY A 204 12.93 -7.03 -6.80
CA GLY A 204 13.61 -7.46 -8.02
C GLY A 204 15.13 -7.57 -7.97
N ARG A 205 15.69 -7.64 -9.18
CA ARG A 205 17.10 -7.91 -9.45
C ARG A 205 17.59 -7.03 -10.60
N LEU A 206 18.86 -6.63 -10.56
CA LEU A 206 19.50 -5.93 -11.67
C LEU A 206 20.36 -6.90 -12.46
N LEU A 207 20.06 -7.07 -13.75
CA LEU A 207 20.88 -7.79 -14.71
C LEU A 207 21.87 -6.80 -15.35
N VAL A 208 23.17 -7.02 -15.16
CA VAL A 208 24.21 -6.01 -15.47
C VAL A 208 25.25 -6.56 -16.44
N ALA A 209 25.44 -5.92 -17.60
CA ALA A 209 26.40 -6.30 -18.63
C ALA A 209 27.63 -5.37 -18.69
N ASP A 210 28.79 -6.00 -18.92
CA ASP A 210 30.11 -5.36 -18.87
C ASP A 210 30.62 -4.89 -20.25
N ALA A 211 31.34 -3.76 -20.29
CA ALA A 211 31.88 -3.17 -21.51
C ALA A 211 33.19 -3.81 -22.02
N LEU A 212 33.83 -4.65 -21.22
CA LEU A 212 35.17 -5.20 -21.42
C LEU A 212 35.19 -6.73 -21.41
N GLU A 213 34.33 -7.35 -20.60
CA GLU A 213 34.19 -8.80 -20.42
C GLU A 213 32.83 -9.32 -20.91
N ALA A 214 32.81 -10.56 -21.42
CA ALA A 214 31.61 -11.17 -21.99
C ALA A 214 30.78 -11.92 -20.92
N HIS A 215 30.41 -11.22 -19.85
CA HIS A 215 29.63 -11.81 -18.75
C HIS A 215 28.41 -10.96 -18.37
N LEU A 216 27.41 -11.61 -17.78
CA LEU A 216 26.27 -10.98 -17.11
C LEU A 216 26.41 -11.18 -15.60
N SER A 217 26.34 -10.09 -14.84
CA SER A 217 26.27 -10.08 -13.38
C SER A 217 24.82 -9.89 -12.92
N VAL A 218 24.50 -10.37 -11.71
CA VAL A 218 23.18 -10.16 -11.09
C VAL A 218 23.37 -9.50 -9.72
N VAL A 219 22.66 -8.40 -9.46
CA VAL A 219 22.46 -7.82 -8.13
C VAL A 219 21.06 -8.23 -7.66
N ASN A 220 20.92 -8.75 -6.44
CA ASN A 220 19.60 -8.87 -5.79
C ASN A 220 19.40 -7.66 -4.88
N LEU A 221 18.27 -6.98 -5.02
CA LEU A 221 17.95 -5.78 -4.24
C LEU A 221 17.59 -6.15 -2.79
N SER A 222 16.62 -7.05 -2.62
CA SER A 222 16.10 -7.60 -1.35
C SER A 222 17.07 -8.45 -0.52
N GLY A 223 18.38 -8.19 -0.59
CA GLY A 223 19.40 -8.93 0.17
C GLY A 223 20.85 -8.58 -0.18
N ASP A 224 21.11 -7.36 -0.65
CA ASP A 224 22.45 -6.74 -0.80
C ASP A 224 23.54 -7.66 -1.39
N SER A 225 23.18 -8.46 -2.41
CA SER A 225 24.00 -9.61 -2.84
C SER A 225 24.32 -9.63 -4.34
N VAL A 226 25.61 -9.58 -4.64
CA VAL A 226 26.15 -9.45 -6.00
C VAL A 226 26.75 -10.76 -6.52
N ASN A 227 26.05 -11.37 -7.48
CA ASN A 227 26.53 -12.54 -8.24
C ASN A 227 27.29 -12.07 -9.49
N ARG A 228 28.54 -11.65 -9.29
CA ARG A 228 29.44 -11.17 -10.36
C ARG A 228 29.73 -12.25 -11.39
N GLY A 229 29.49 -11.96 -12.67
CA GLY A 229 29.78 -12.85 -13.80
C GLY A 229 29.08 -14.21 -13.70
N LEU A 230 27.81 -14.23 -13.29
CA LEU A 230 27.02 -15.45 -13.10
C LEU A 230 26.83 -16.25 -14.41
N PHE A 231 26.82 -15.56 -15.55
CA PHE A 231 26.63 -16.18 -16.86
C PHE A 231 27.62 -15.66 -17.92
N ASP A 232 28.25 -16.57 -18.67
CA ASP A 232 28.98 -16.25 -19.91
C ASP A 232 27.97 -15.86 -21.02
N ILE A 233 28.15 -14.70 -21.64
CA ILE A 233 27.36 -14.24 -22.81
C ILE A 233 28.24 -14.16 -24.07
N ALA A 234 27.63 -13.99 -25.25
CA ALA A 234 28.39 -14.08 -26.51
C ALA A 234 29.45 -12.98 -26.69
N ALA A 235 29.27 -11.81 -26.06
CA ALA A 235 30.15 -10.65 -26.26
C ALA A 235 30.09 -9.64 -25.10
N PRO A 236 31.16 -8.84 -24.90
CA PRO A 236 31.09 -7.62 -24.08
C PRO A 236 30.32 -6.51 -24.80
N ARG A 237 29.88 -5.46 -24.06
CA ARG A 237 29.00 -4.38 -24.54
C ARG A 237 27.66 -4.87 -25.08
N ALA A 238 27.13 -5.95 -24.51
CA ALA A 238 25.75 -6.34 -24.76
C ALA A 238 24.78 -5.28 -24.18
N ARG A 239 23.66 -5.03 -24.85
CA ARG A 239 22.52 -4.32 -24.24
C ARG A 239 21.74 -5.31 -23.39
N VAL A 240 21.33 -4.90 -22.20
CA VAL A 240 20.36 -5.60 -21.35
C VAL A 240 19.09 -4.78 -21.33
N LEU A 241 17.95 -5.39 -21.61
CA LEU A 241 16.63 -4.77 -21.69
C LEU A 241 15.58 -5.65 -20.97
N PRO A 242 14.59 -5.06 -20.28
CA PRO A 242 13.49 -5.81 -19.69
C PRO A 242 12.45 -6.20 -20.74
N SER A 243 11.73 -7.29 -20.49
CA SER A 243 10.47 -7.62 -21.13
C SER A 243 9.33 -6.70 -20.63
N PRO A 244 8.18 -6.63 -21.32
CA PRO A 244 7.00 -5.88 -20.87
C PRO A 244 6.64 -6.05 -19.38
N THR A 245 6.58 -7.28 -18.87
CA THR A 245 6.23 -7.56 -17.45
C THR A 245 7.44 -7.54 -16.50
N HIS A 246 8.63 -7.15 -16.98
CA HIS A 246 9.91 -7.25 -16.28
C HIS A 246 10.32 -8.66 -15.82
N ARG A 247 9.57 -9.72 -16.16
CA ARG A 247 9.96 -11.09 -15.82
C ARG A 247 11.25 -11.55 -16.51
N TYR A 248 11.50 -11.13 -17.76
CA TYR A 248 12.66 -11.59 -18.55
C TYR A 248 13.65 -10.47 -18.88
N GLY A 249 14.94 -10.81 -18.85
CA GLY A 249 16.02 -9.97 -19.37
C GLY A 249 16.49 -10.40 -20.75
N PHE A 250 16.33 -9.54 -21.75
CA PHE A 250 16.86 -9.72 -23.09
C PHE A 250 18.27 -9.13 -23.19
N VAL A 251 19.26 -9.97 -23.52
CA VAL A 251 20.67 -9.60 -23.63
C VAL A 251 21.15 -9.70 -25.08
N LEU A 252 21.16 -8.57 -25.78
CA LEU A 252 21.58 -8.43 -27.18
C LEU A 252 23.11 -8.31 -27.23
N ALA A 253 23.79 -9.41 -27.52
CA ALA A 253 25.25 -9.54 -27.52
C ALA A 253 25.79 -9.75 -28.95
N ARG A 254 26.59 -8.81 -29.45
CA ARG A 254 27.17 -8.85 -30.81
C ARG A 254 28.66 -9.20 -30.79
N GLY A 255 29.01 -10.29 -31.46
CA GLY A 255 30.28 -10.99 -31.31
C GLY A 255 31.44 -10.45 -32.16
N PRO A 256 32.64 -11.05 -32.00
CA PRO A 256 33.84 -10.65 -32.73
C PRO A 256 34.01 -11.32 -34.11
N GLU A 257 33.32 -12.44 -34.39
CA GLU A 257 33.34 -13.13 -35.69
C GLU A 257 31.92 -13.28 -36.28
N ASP A 258 31.80 -13.33 -37.61
CA ASP A 258 30.51 -13.44 -38.33
C ASP A 258 29.74 -14.69 -37.83
N GLY A 259 28.51 -14.50 -37.33
CA GLY A 259 27.67 -15.56 -36.75
C GLY A 259 27.88 -15.84 -35.25
N ASP A 260 28.63 -15.02 -34.52
CA ASP A 260 28.69 -15.04 -33.05
C ASP A 260 27.54 -14.24 -32.37
N ASP A 261 26.79 -13.40 -33.11
CA ASP A 261 25.72 -12.54 -32.60
C ASP A 261 24.54 -13.32 -32.01
N ARG A 262 24.10 -12.96 -30.80
CA ARG A 262 23.00 -13.63 -30.07
C ARG A 262 22.08 -12.65 -29.36
N VAL A 263 20.82 -13.05 -29.22
CA VAL A 263 19.98 -12.57 -28.11
C VAL A 263 19.81 -13.72 -27.12
N HIS A 264 20.36 -13.55 -25.92
CA HIS A 264 20.12 -14.45 -24.79
C HIS A 264 18.92 -13.95 -24.02
N ILE A 265 18.04 -14.85 -23.59
CA ILE A 265 16.91 -14.52 -22.71
C ILE A 265 17.16 -15.15 -21.35
N PHE A 266 16.97 -14.37 -20.28
CA PHE A 266 17.08 -14.84 -18.91
C PHE A 266 15.74 -14.67 -18.21
N ASP A 267 15.23 -15.73 -17.58
CA ASP A 267 14.13 -15.58 -16.63
C ASP A 267 14.72 -14.95 -15.36
N GLY A 268 14.16 -13.82 -14.93
CA GLY A 268 14.58 -13.11 -13.73
C GLY A 268 14.35 -13.92 -12.46
N GLY A 269 13.46 -14.92 -12.50
CA GLY A 269 13.15 -15.78 -11.37
C GLY A 269 12.54 -15.02 -10.18
N ILE A 270 11.87 -13.90 -10.45
CA ILE A 270 10.94 -13.21 -9.56
C ILE A 270 9.75 -12.82 -10.42
N PHE A 271 8.56 -13.33 -10.12
CA PHE A 271 7.33 -13.05 -10.85
C PHE A 271 6.11 -13.36 -9.98
N LEU A 272 4.97 -12.79 -10.34
CA LEU A 272 3.67 -13.09 -9.75
C LEU A 272 3.03 -14.32 -10.44
N VAL A 273 2.30 -15.14 -9.67
CA VAL A 273 1.45 -16.22 -10.19
C VAL A 273 0.02 -15.98 -9.73
N GLU A 274 -0.90 -15.86 -10.67
CA GLU A 274 -2.32 -15.68 -10.39
C GLU A 274 -2.92 -16.96 -9.78
N HIS A 275 -3.46 -16.85 -8.56
CA HIS A 275 -4.20 -17.95 -7.90
C HIS A 275 -5.73 -17.72 -7.88
N GLY A 276 -6.18 -16.62 -8.50
CA GLY A 276 -7.58 -16.32 -8.85
C GLY A 276 -8.21 -15.19 -8.04
N ASP A 277 -7.82 -15.05 -6.78
CA ASP A 277 -8.21 -13.95 -5.87
C ASP A 277 -6.97 -13.19 -5.31
N HIS A 278 -5.76 -13.66 -5.59
CA HIS A 278 -4.49 -13.03 -5.25
C HIS A 278 -3.36 -13.46 -6.22
N PHE A 279 -2.18 -12.86 -6.06
CA PHE A 279 -0.97 -13.18 -6.81
C PHE A 279 0.15 -13.67 -5.87
N ASP A 280 0.61 -14.91 -6.03
CA ASP A 280 1.74 -15.49 -5.32
C ASP A 280 3.07 -14.92 -5.83
N LEU A 281 3.91 -14.34 -4.96
CA LEU A 281 5.25 -13.87 -5.30
C LEU A 281 6.26 -15.01 -5.34
N VAL A 282 6.50 -15.57 -6.53
CA VAL A 282 7.46 -16.66 -6.73
C VAL A 282 8.88 -16.10 -6.86
N GLN A 283 9.75 -16.45 -5.91
CA GLN A 283 11.19 -16.11 -5.93
C GLN A 283 12.08 -17.33 -6.17
N GLU A 284 12.27 -17.69 -7.45
CA GLU A 284 13.30 -18.65 -7.89
C GLU A 284 14.68 -17.97 -8.04
N ARG A 285 15.61 -18.64 -8.75
CA ARG A 285 16.91 -18.07 -9.15
C ARG A 285 16.86 -17.65 -10.61
N VAL A 286 17.52 -16.54 -10.95
CA VAL A 286 17.79 -16.16 -12.34
C VAL A 286 18.31 -17.36 -13.13
N SER A 287 17.74 -17.62 -14.29
CA SER A 287 18.10 -18.73 -15.17
C SER A 287 18.20 -18.28 -16.63
N ARG A 288 18.89 -19.03 -17.48
CA ARG A 288 18.84 -18.79 -18.94
C ARG A 288 17.69 -19.59 -19.54
N HIS A 289 16.80 -18.91 -20.25
CA HIS A 289 15.70 -19.53 -20.96
C HIS A 289 16.20 -20.40 -22.13
N ALA A 290 15.40 -21.35 -22.60
CA ALA A 290 15.80 -22.28 -23.66
C ALA A 290 15.90 -21.62 -25.05
N LEU A 291 15.16 -20.53 -25.27
CA LEU A 291 15.21 -19.73 -26.49
C LEU A 291 16.49 -18.87 -26.54
N GLU A 292 17.32 -19.11 -27.56
CA GLU A 292 18.46 -18.26 -27.94
C GLU A 292 18.26 -17.83 -29.41
N ILE A 293 18.18 -16.52 -29.68
CA ILE A 293 18.07 -16.01 -31.05
C ILE A 293 19.47 -15.99 -31.68
N VAL A 294 19.61 -16.58 -32.85
CA VAL A 294 20.86 -16.68 -33.63
C VAL A 294 20.69 -15.92 -34.94
N GLU A 295 21.01 -14.63 -34.93
CA GLU A 295 20.73 -13.69 -36.03
C GLU A 295 21.83 -12.61 -36.09
N GLU A 296 22.12 -12.05 -37.28
CA GLU A 296 23.26 -11.13 -37.47
C GLU A 296 22.85 -9.64 -37.31
N ASN A 297 23.53 -8.92 -36.42
CA ASN A 297 23.23 -7.54 -36.00
C ASN A 297 21.79 -7.30 -35.48
N PRO A 298 21.32 -8.02 -34.44
CA PRO A 298 20.17 -7.58 -33.64
C PRO A 298 20.57 -6.27 -32.91
N ILE A 299 19.87 -5.17 -33.19
CA ILE A 299 20.30 -3.83 -32.72
C ILE A 299 19.16 -3.07 -32.04
N HIS A 300 18.04 -2.91 -32.74
CA HIS A 300 16.87 -2.19 -32.24
C HIS A 300 15.94 -3.17 -31.52
N TYR A 301 15.38 -2.72 -30.41
CA TYR A 301 14.58 -3.50 -29.47
C TYR A 301 13.53 -2.56 -28.90
N VAL A 302 12.25 -2.96 -28.97
CA VAL A 302 11.15 -2.24 -28.32
C VAL A 302 10.21 -3.27 -27.67
N ASN A 303 9.86 -3.02 -26.40
CA ASN A 303 8.76 -3.69 -25.70
C ASN A 303 7.50 -2.81 -25.79
N SER A 304 6.33 -3.41 -26.05
CA SER A 304 5.03 -2.73 -26.13
C SER A 304 3.89 -3.75 -26.13
N HIS A 305 2.73 -3.46 -25.52
CA HIS A 305 1.54 -4.33 -25.57
C HIS A 305 1.76 -5.81 -25.17
N GLY A 306 2.66 -6.12 -24.23
CA GLY A 306 3.01 -7.52 -23.90
C GLY A 306 3.90 -8.24 -24.95
N TRP A 307 4.27 -7.55 -26.02
CA TRP A 307 5.19 -8.00 -27.06
C TRP A 307 6.59 -7.37 -26.94
N THR A 308 7.57 -8.07 -27.51
CA THR A 308 8.95 -7.65 -27.74
C THR A 308 9.22 -7.71 -29.24
N ALA A 309 9.57 -6.58 -29.85
CA ALA A 309 10.01 -6.49 -31.24
C ALA A 309 11.53 -6.28 -31.31
N ILE A 310 12.23 -7.10 -32.10
CA ILE A 310 13.67 -7.00 -32.34
C ILE A 310 13.93 -6.88 -33.84
N PHE A 311 14.65 -5.83 -34.25
CA PHE A 311 15.09 -5.66 -35.63
C PHE A 311 16.54 -6.11 -35.82
N ALA A 312 16.78 -6.96 -36.81
CA ALA A 312 18.10 -7.42 -37.20
C ALA A 312 18.56 -6.81 -38.54
N ASP A 313 19.60 -5.95 -38.51
CA ASP A 313 20.02 -5.16 -39.67
C ASP A 313 20.39 -6.00 -40.90
N THR A 314 21.04 -7.15 -40.68
CA THR A 314 21.76 -7.90 -41.75
C THR A 314 20.83 -8.73 -42.62
N SER A 315 19.75 -9.25 -42.03
CA SER A 315 18.65 -9.96 -42.69
C SER A 315 17.48 -9.03 -42.98
N GLY A 316 17.26 -8.01 -42.13
CA GLY A 316 16.01 -7.29 -42.04
C GLY A 316 14.87 -8.16 -41.55
N HIS A 317 15.15 -9.12 -40.68
CA HIS A 317 14.14 -9.83 -39.92
C HIS A 317 13.60 -8.92 -38.81
N VAL A 318 12.28 -8.79 -38.75
CA VAL A 318 11.56 -8.32 -37.56
C VAL A 318 11.15 -9.56 -36.79
N ILE A 319 11.66 -9.72 -35.57
CA ILE A 319 11.38 -10.87 -34.70
C ILE A 319 10.44 -10.39 -33.58
N LEU A 320 9.24 -10.95 -33.53
CA LEU A 320 8.24 -10.63 -32.51
C LEU A 320 8.13 -11.79 -31.51
N ILE A 321 8.15 -11.45 -30.22
CA ILE A 321 8.00 -12.39 -29.11
C ILE A 321 6.89 -11.87 -28.20
N ASN A 322 5.82 -12.62 -28.05
CA ASN A 322 4.80 -12.37 -27.02
C ASN A 322 5.29 -12.95 -25.69
N GLU A 323 5.14 -12.20 -24.60
CA GLU A 323 5.63 -12.64 -23.29
C GLU A 323 4.73 -13.71 -22.63
N HIS A 324 3.41 -13.64 -22.79
CA HIS A 324 2.48 -14.66 -22.28
C HIS A 324 2.71 -16.02 -22.95
N ASP A 325 2.89 -16.06 -24.27
CA ASP A 325 3.25 -17.29 -24.98
C ASP A 325 4.64 -17.83 -24.55
N LEU A 326 5.59 -16.94 -24.27
CA LEU A 326 6.93 -17.31 -23.80
C LEU A 326 6.89 -17.95 -22.40
N ILE A 327 6.00 -17.47 -21.52
CA ILE A 327 5.75 -18.02 -20.19
C ILE A 327 5.07 -19.40 -20.26
N THR A 328 4.07 -19.54 -21.15
CA THR A 328 3.19 -20.73 -21.19
C THR A 328 3.72 -21.88 -22.03
N ALA A 329 4.69 -21.65 -22.93
CA ALA A 329 5.26 -22.70 -23.77
C ALA A 329 6.17 -23.68 -23.00
N GLU A 330 5.88 -24.99 -23.06
CA GLU A 330 6.72 -26.08 -22.51
C GLU A 330 8.05 -26.31 -23.28
N GLY A 331 8.68 -25.26 -23.80
CA GLY A 331 10.01 -25.27 -24.44
C GLY A 331 10.03 -25.34 -25.97
N ASP A 332 8.87 -25.45 -26.63
CA ASP A 332 8.73 -25.47 -28.11
C ASP A 332 8.26 -24.11 -28.69
N TYR A 333 8.63 -22.97 -28.06
CA TYR A 333 8.25 -21.63 -28.54
C TYR A 333 9.00 -21.21 -29.82
N GLU A 334 8.27 -20.80 -30.86
CA GLU A 334 8.81 -20.24 -32.10
C GLU A 334 8.34 -18.77 -32.26
N PRO A 335 9.26 -17.78 -32.24
CA PRO A 335 8.92 -16.37 -32.51
C PRO A 335 8.32 -16.14 -33.90
N ILE A 336 7.46 -15.12 -34.04
CA ILE A 336 7.01 -14.64 -35.36
C ILE A 336 8.16 -13.89 -36.02
N VAL A 337 8.40 -14.12 -37.32
CA VAL A 337 9.49 -13.48 -38.08
C VAL A 337 8.98 -12.93 -39.41
N LEU A 338 9.11 -11.61 -39.61
CA LEU A 338 8.70 -10.90 -40.82
C LEU A 338 9.92 -10.47 -41.65
N GLU A 339 9.83 -10.55 -42.99
CA GLU A 339 10.92 -10.21 -43.93
C GLU A 339 10.86 -8.74 -44.42
N ALA A 340 11.25 -7.77 -43.60
CA ALA A 340 11.39 -6.36 -43.99
C ALA A 340 12.62 -6.10 -44.90
N GLY A 341 13.65 -6.94 -44.77
CA GLY A 341 14.84 -6.97 -45.63
C GLY A 341 15.95 -5.97 -45.26
N PRO A 342 17.23 -6.23 -45.61
CA PRO A 342 18.37 -5.71 -44.84
C PRO A 342 18.54 -4.19 -44.85
N HIS A 343 18.37 -3.54 -43.70
CA HIS A 343 18.66 -2.11 -43.47
C HIS A 343 18.77 -1.83 -41.95
N HIS A 344 19.27 -0.67 -41.56
CA HIS A 344 19.30 -0.24 -40.16
C HIS A 344 17.92 0.29 -39.74
N GLY A 345 16.98 -0.65 -39.57
CA GLY A 345 15.56 -0.38 -39.32
C GLY A 345 15.12 -0.66 -37.89
N ALA A 346 13.88 -0.29 -37.57
CA ALA A 346 13.23 -0.54 -36.30
C ALA A 346 11.85 -1.17 -36.52
N ALA A 347 11.31 -1.80 -35.48
CA ALA A 347 9.95 -2.32 -35.46
C ALA A 347 9.33 -2.15 -34.06
N LEU A 348 8.02 -1.90 -34.00
CA LEU A 348 7.30 -1.54 -32.79
C LEU A 348 5.85 -2.05 -32.89
N VAL A 349 5.38 -2.81 -31.91
CA VAL A 349 4.01 -3.37 -31.89
C VAL A 349 3.02 -2.31 -31.39
N MET A 350 1.92 -2.10 -32.12
CA MET A 350 0.90 -1.08 -31.82
C MET A 350 -0.43 -1.67 -31.36
N THR A 351 -0.72 -2.92 -31.73
CA THR A 351 -1.88 -3.73 -31.30
C THR A 351 -1.45 -5.20 -31.32
N ASP A 352 -2.25 -6.10 -30.76
CA ASP A 352 -1.98 -7.56 -30.76
C ASP A 352 -1.95 -8.25 -32.14
N ASP A 353 -2.20 -7.51 -33.22
CA ASP A 353 -2.11 -7.99 -34.59
C ASP A 353 -1.28 -7.10 -35.54
N HIS A 354 -0.88 -5.89 -35.13
CA HIS A 354 -0.16 -4.91 -35.96
C HIS A 354 1.20 -4.47 -35.41
N VAL A 355 2.20 -4.46 -36.32
CA VAL A 355 3.54 -3.94 -36.09
C VAL A 355 3.87 -2.83 -37.07
N VAL A 356 4.38 -1.71 -36.57
CA VAL A 356 5.00 -0.64 -37.36
C VAL A 356 6.41 -1.08 -37.72
N VAL A 357 6.77 -1.01 -39.00
CA VAL A 357 8.08 -1.41 -39.52
C VAL A 357 8.66 -0.28 -40.35
N THR A 358 9.93 0.07 -40.11
CA THR A 358 10.58 1.11 -40.91
C THR A 358 10.83 0.67 -42.36
N THR A 359 10.66 1.59 -43.31
CA THR A 359 10.82 1.33 -44.75
C THR A 359 12.04 2.02 -45.34
N LYS A 360 12.76 1.29 -46.20
CA LYS A 360 13.91 1.79 -46.98
C LYS A 360 13.52 2.87 -47.98
N ASP A 361 14.51 3.64 -48.43
CA ASP A 361 14.36 4.54 -49.58
C ASP A 361 14.11 3.73 -50.88
N PRO A 362 12.96 3.93 -51.57
CA PRO A 362 12.67 3.24 -52.83
C PRO A 362 13.43 3.81 -54.04
N ASP A 363 13.96 5.04 -53.94
CA ASP A 363 14.82 5.68 -54.95
C ASP A 363 16.33 5.42 -54.68
N ASP A 364 16.74 5.14 -53.44
CA ASP A 364 18.10 4.69 -53.07
C ASP A 364 18.12 3.41 -52.20
N PRO A 365 17.91 2.21 -52.77
CA PRO A 365 17.88 0.94 -52.02
C PRO A 365 19.26 0.48 -51.50
N ASP A 366 20.35 1.21 -51.78
CA ASP A 366 21.66 1.02 -51.15
C ASP A 366 21.82 1.92 -49.90
N ALA A 367 20.82 2.74 -49.55
CA ALA A 367 20.81 3.57 -48.35
C ALA A 367 20.72 2.72 -47.07
N ALA A 368 21.57 3.05 -46.09
CA ALA A 368 21.64 2.30 -44.84
C ALA A 368 20.49 2.59 -43.86
N LEU A 369 19.85 3.76 -43.97
CA LEU A 369 18.83 4.24 -43.04
C LEU A 369 17.45 4.33 -43.74
N PRO A 370 16.35 4.07 -43.03
CA PRO A 370 14.99 4.22 -43.55
C PRO A 370 14.58 5.68 -43.84
N VAL A 371 13.44 5.83 -44.50
CA VAL A 371 12.84 7.14 -44.86
C VAL A 371 11.35 7.26 -44.53
N GLY A 372 10.76 6.26 -43.89
CA GLY A 372 9.32 6.16 -43.63
C GLY A 372 9.00 4.92 -42.79
N VAL A 373 7.70 4.70 -42.54
CA VAL A 373 7.19 3.48 -41.89
C VAL A 373 5.96 2.94 -42.64
N GLU A 374 5.74 1.64 -42.53
CA GLU A 374 4.51 0.94 -42.91
C GLU A 374 3.94 0.26 -41.65
N VAL A 375 2.64 0.01 -41.63
CA VAL A 375 2.01 -0.86 -40.62
C VAL A 375 1.68 -2.19 -41.27
N TRP A 376 2.18 -3.28 -40.68
CA TRP A 376 2.07 -4.65 -41.16
C TRP A 376 1.23 -5.46 -40.16
N THR A 377 0.35 -6.34 -40.65
CA THR A 377 -0.18 -7.42 -39.80
C THR A 377 0.90 -8.44 -39.49
N PHE A 378 0.72 -9.26 -38.44
CA PHE A 378 1.65 -10.36 -38.15
C PHE A 378 1.66 -11.49 -39.21
N ASP A 379 0.67 -11.51 -40.13
CA ASP A 379 0.67 -12.34 -41.34
C ASP A 379 1.49 -11.71 -42.50
N GLY A 380 1.98 -10.48 -42.33
CA GLY A 380 2.78 -9.73 -43.31
C GLY A 380 1.97 -8.98 -44.38
N GLU A 381 0.71 -8.63 -44.12
CA GLU A 381 -0.07 -7.74 -45.01
C GLU A 381 0.10 -6.27 -44.57
N VAL A 382 0.51 -5.40 -45.50
CA VAL A 382 0.65 -3.96 -45.25
C VAL A 382 -0.73 -3.29 -45.26
N VAL A 383 -1.17 -2.80 -44.11
CA VAL A 383 -2.45 -2.10 -43.95
C VAL A 383 -2.32 -0.58 -44.09
N TYR A 384 -1.14 -0.02 -43.77
CA TYR A 384 -0.89 1.42 -43.83
C TYR A 384 0.53 1.76 -44.33
N ASP A 385 0.69 2.90 -44.99
CA ASP A 385 1.95 3.37 -45.60
C ASP A 385 2.16 4.88 -45.36
N ALA A 386 3.04 5.20 -44.39
CA ALA A 386 3.46 6.56 -44.06
C ALA A 386 4.68 7.05 -44.87
N SER A 387 5.27 6.22 -45.75
CA SER A 387 6.46 6.60 -46.54
C SER A 387 6.24 7.79 -47.48
N ASN A 388 4.97 8.12 -47.74
CA ASN A 388 4.53 9.23 -48.58
C ASN A 388 4.97 10.62 -48.10
N ARG A 389 5.27 10.83 -46.81
CA ARG A 389 6.00 12.01 -46.29
C ARG A 389 7.39 11.60 -45.82
N SER A 390 8.33 11.53 -46.76
CA SER A 390 9.73 11.12 -46.49
C SER A 390 10.34 11.84 -45.28
N CYS A 391 10.80 11.03 -44.33
CA CYS A 391 11.49 11.39 -43.09
C CYS A 391 12.94 10.92 -43.21
N PRO A 392 13.82 11.65 -43.92
CA PRO A 392 15.05 11.08 -44.47
C PRO A 392 16.12 10.79 -43.40
N GLY A 393 16.72 9.61 -43.49
CA GLY A 393 17.75 9.17 -42.54
C GLY A 393 17.19 8.85 -41.16
N MET A 394 15.96 8.34 -41.12
CA MET A 394 15.21 7.98 -39.93
C MET A 394 16.01 7.02 -39.01
N HIS A 395 15.95 7.28 -37.71
CA HIS A 395 16.63 6.52 -36.65
C HIS A 395 16.21 7.05 -35.29
N GLY A 396 15.89 6.18 -34.34
CA GLY A 396 15.40 6.58 -33.03
C GLY A 396 13.88 6.59 -33.06
N GLU A 397 13.34 5.70 -32.24
CA GLU A 397 11.96 5.28 -32.19
C GLU A 397 11.49 5.29 -30.73
N SER A 398 10.23 5.64 -30.49
CA SER A 398 9.59 5.54 -29.18
C SER A 398 8.07 5.57 -29.32
N HIS A 399 7.33 5.28 -28.26
CA HIS A 399 5.87 5.34 -28.24
C HIS A 399 5.34 5.80 -26.89
N ASN A 400 4.07 6.20 -26.88
CA ASN A 400 3.22 6.40 -25.71
C ASN A 400 1.82 5.86 -26.06
N GLU A 401 0.83 6.06 -25.19
CA GLU A 401 -0.55 5.58 -25.43
C GLU A 401 -1.22 6.19 -26.69
N HIS A 402 -0.73 7.33 -27.19
CA HIS A 402 -1.32 8.00 -28.37
C HIS A 402 -0.73 7.54 -29.71
N GLY A 403 0.44 6.90 -29.73
CA GLY A 403 1.11 6.55 -30.97
C GLY A 403 2.64 6.41 -30.90
N ALA A 404 3.26 6.30 -32.08
CA ALA A 404 4.68 6.05 -32.24
C ALA A 404 5.43 7.19 -32.95
N ALA A 405 6.54 7.62 -32.37
CA ALA A 405 7.39 8.70 -32.84
C ALA A 405 8.69 8.17 -33.48
N PHE A 406 9.08 8.73 -34.63
CA PHE A 406 10.27 8.35 -35.39
C PHE A 406 11.10 9.57 -35.81
N GLY A 407 12.33 9.67 -35.30
CA GLY A 407 13.21 10.81 -35.53
C GLY A 407 13.97 10.73 -36.86
N CYS A 408 14.15 11.87 -37.56
CA CYS A 408 14.90 11.94 -38.81
C CYS A 408 15.55 13.31 -39.06
N ILE A 409 16.16 13.49 -40.24
CA ILE A 409 16.73 14.79 -40.64
C ILE A 409 15.57 15.71 -41.03
N GLY A 410 15.44 16.83 -40.31
CA GLY A 410 14.43 17.85 -40.58
C GLY A 410 13.12 17.72 -39.79
N GLY A 411 12.96 16.72 -38.92
CA GLY A 411 11.81 16.61 -38.04
C GLY A 411 11.67 15.25 -37.34
N VAL A 412 10.47 15.02 -36.81
CA VAL A 412 9.99 13.75 -36.25
C VAL A 412 8.68 13.41 -36.97
N LEU A 413 8.58 12.20 -37.53
CA LEU A 413 7.32 11.63 -38.00
C LEU A 413 6.59 11.04 -36.77
N PHE A 414 5.30 11.34 -36.62
CA PHE A 414 4.46 10.72 -35.60
C PHE A 414 3.35 9.92 -36.29
N LEU A 415 3.10 8.71 -35.82
CA LEU A 415 2.03 7.83 -36.28
C LEU A 415 1.02 7.66 -35.14
N HIS A 416 -0.15 8.25 -35.32
CA HIS A 416 -1.32 8.05 -34.47
C HIS A 416 -1.92 6.66 -34.77
N ALA A 417 -2.45 6.00 -33.74
CA ALA A 417 -3.20 4.75 -33.87
C ALA A 417 -4.46 4.82 -33.01
N HIS A 418 -5.63 4.67 -33.63
CA HIS A 418 -6.93 4.69 -32.96
C HIS A 418 -7.81 3.60 -33.60
N ASP A 419 -8.24 2.60 -32.82
CA ASP A 419 -9.16 1.52 -33.22
C ASP A 419 -8.71 0.73 -34.48
N GLY A 420 -7.40 0.66 -34.74
CA GLY A 420 -6.82 0.06 -35.94
C GLY A 420 -6.91 0.94 -37.20
N GLU A 421 -7.44 2.15 -37.12
CA GLU A 421 -7.19 3.22 -38.10
C GLU A 421 -5.88 3.96 -37.75
N TYR A 422 -5.17 4.40 -38.79
CA TYR A 422 -3.85 5.01 -38.68
C TYR A 422 -3.77 6.33 -39.46
N GLU A 423 -3.24 7.38 -38.83
CA GLU A 423 -2.82 8.59 -39.52
C GLU A 423 -1.45 9.07 -39.05
N HIS A 424 -0.75 9.87 -39.88
CA HIS A 424 0.59 10.34 -39.55
C HIS A 424 0.75 11.84 -39.72
N ASP A 425 1.35 12.44 -38.70
CA ASP A 425 1.80 13.82 -38.69
C ASP A 425 3.33 13.88 -38.74
N PHE A 426 3.86 15.10 -38.81
CA PHE A 426 5.30 15.32 -38.78
C PHE A 426 5.60 16.71 -38.22
N VAL A 427 6.33 16.72 -37.11
CA VAL A 427 6.81 17.92 -36.43
C VAL A 427 8.10 18.35 -37.14
N ASP A 428 8.05 19.48 -37.86
CA ASP A 428 9.22 20.01 -38.57
C ASP A 428 10.26 20.58 -37.57
N ASN A 429 11.56 20.36 -37.82
CA ASN A 429 12.63 20.90 -36.98
C ASN A 429 12.54 22.44 -36.87
N PRO A 430 12.63 23.03 -35.66
CA PRO A 430 12.51 24.47 -35.46
C PRO A 430 13.74 25.22 -36.00
N ALA A 431 13.58 26.51 -36.30
CA ALA A 431 14.56 27.31 -37.05
C ALA A 431 15.85 27.64 -36.26
N GLU A 432 15.84 27.39 -34.95
CA GLU A 432 16.97 27.42 -34.03
C GLU A 432 17.79 26.11 -34.03
N MET A 433 17.18 24.96 -34.35
CA MET A 433 17.93 23.72 -34.57
C MET A 433 18.71 23.81 -35.89
N ARG A 434 19.81 23.07 -36.00
CA ARG A 434 20.64 23.11 -37.20
C ARG A 434 19.96 22.38 -38.38
N GLU A 435 20.14 22.91 -39.60
CA GLU A 435 19.69 22.33 -40.86
C GLU A 435 20.26 20.91 -41.13
N ASP A 436 21.40 20.57 -40.51
CA ASP A 436 22.08 19.27 -40.58
C ASP A 436 21.94 18.41 -39.31
N SER A 437 21.08 18.80 -38.36
CA SER A 437 20.75 18.01 -37.18
C SER A 437 19.60 17.03 -37.43
N ARG A 438 19.68 15.88 -36.76
CA ARG A 438 18.68 14.81 -36.73
C ARG A 438 18.29 14.53 -35.28
N ILE A 439 16.99 14.47 -34.98
CA ILE A 439 16.51 13.77 -33.79
C ILE A 439 16.82 12.28 -34.02
N GLY A 440 17.78 11.75 -33.26
CA GLY A 440 18.40 10.43 -33.51
C GLY A 440 18.20 9.43 -32.37
N SER A 441 17.48 9.82 -31.34
CA SER A 441 17.05 8.99 -30.20
C SER A 441 15.82 9.68 -29.62
N LEU A 442 14.76 8.93 -29.39
CA LEU A 442 13.49 9.40 -28.84
C LEU A 442 13.19 8.72 -27.52
N TYR A 443 12.45 9.41 -26.67
CA TYR A 443 12.04 8.97 -25.34
C TYR A 443 10.60 9.44 -25.13
N GLY A 444 9.66 8.50 -25.05
CA GLY A 444 8.29 8.72 -24.55
C GLY A 444 8.08 7.99 -23.23
N HIS A 445 7.00 8.34 -22.55
CA HIS A 445 6.45 7.61 -21.41
C HIS A 445 4.97 7.38 -21.68
N HIS A 446 4.36 6.31 -21.15
CA HIS A 446 2.97 5.97 -21.45
C HIS A 446 2.01 7.08 -20.99
N HIS A 447 2.13 7.53 -19.74
CA HIS A 447 1.37 8.65 -19.15
C HIS A 447 1.75 10.07 -19.63
N VAL A 448 2.58 10.24 -20.66
CA VAL A 448 3.07 11.57 -21.09
C VAL A 448 2.78 11.83 -22.56
N GLU A 449 1.95 12.85 -22.85
CA GLU A 449 1.51 13.22 -24.21
C GLU A 449 2.67 13.56 -25.18
N HIS A 450 3.84 13.95 -24.64
CA HIS A 450 4.95 14.57 -25.37
C HIS A 450 6.21 13.69 -25.39
N PHE A 451 7.07 13.90 -26.39
CA PHE A 451 8.32 13.15 -26.54
C PHE A 451 9.54 14.01 -26.24
N PHE A 452 10.57 13.43 -25.64
CA PHE A 452 11.91 14.01 -25.60
C PHE A 452 12.76 13.40 -26.70
N GLY A 453 13.54 14.23 -27.41
CA GLY A 453 14.37 13.80 -28.54
C GLY A 453 15.78 14.36 -28.44
N ARG A 454 16.79 13.47 -28.53
CA ARG A 454 18.19 13.90 -28.65
C ARG A 454 18.53 14.24 -30.09
N ALA A 455 18.82 15.52 -30.31
CA ALA A 455 19.34 16.01 -31.59
C ALA A 455 20.85 15.74 -31.71
N SER A 456 21.32 15.43 -32.90
CA SER A 456 22.75 15.27 -33.20
C SER A 456 23.06 15.61 -34.67
N TYR A 457 24.27 16.12 -34.92
CA TYR A 457 24.79 16.39 -36.26
C TYR A 457 26.17 15.74 -36.45
N ARG A 458 26.76 15.90 -37.63
CA ARG A 458 28.06 15.31 -37.99
C ARG A 458 29.05 16.36 -38.51
N ASP A 459 30.27 16.37 -38.00
CA ASP A 459 31.28 17.38 -38.30
C ASP A 459 32.66 16.81 -38.69
N GLU A 460 33.73 17.62 -38.64
CA GLU A 460 35.10 17.17 -38.95
C GLU A 460 35.73 16.25 -37.87
N GLN A 461 35.13 16.14 -36.69
CA GLN A 461 35.61 15.33 -35.56
C GLN A 461 34.79 14.04 -35.39
N GLY A 462 33.47 14.07 -35.60
CA GLY A 462 32.63 12.88 -35.47
C GLY A 462 31.14 13.17 -35.55
N PHE A 463 30.37 12.48 -34.71
CA PHE A 463 29.03 12.94 -34.31
C PHE A 463 29.18 13.90 -33.13
N ALA A 464 28.29 14.89 -33.06
CA ALA A 464 28.20 15.84 -31.96
C ALA A 464 26.73 16.03 -31.58
N ASP A 465 26.46 16.15 -30.28
CA ASP A 465 25.14 16.44 -29.73
C ASP A 465 24.68 17.88 -30.10
N ASP A 466 23.38 18.04 -30.32
CA ASP A 466 22.69 19.33 -30.53
C ASP A 466 21.59 19.52 -29.45
N GLY A 467 21.78 18.88 -28.30
CA GLY A 467 20.90 18.96 -27.12
C GLY A 467 19.74 17.95 -27.10
N ILE A 468 18.97 18.01 -26.01
CA ILE A 468 17.65 17.37 -25.88
C ILE A 468 16.57 18.40 -26.18
N TRP A 469 15.54 17.98 -26.91
CA TRP A 469 14.40 18.78 -27.32
C TRP A 469 13.11 18.12 -26.83
N LEU A 470 12.23 18.90 -26.20
CA LEU A 470 10.83 18.52 -25.98
C LEU A 470 10.09 18.69 -27.33
N ILE A 471 9.24 17.72 -27.65
CA ILE A 471 8.50 17.59 -28.91
C ILE A 471 7.01 17.52 -28.56
N ASP A 472 6.31 18.61 -28.81
CA ASP A 472 4.87 18.75 -28.65
C ASP A 472 4.21 18.35 -29.97
N VAL A 473 3.67 17.12 -30.00
CA VAL A 473 3.03 16.54 -31.19
C VAL A 473 1.70 17.25 -31.49
N ALA A 474 0.91 17.56 -30.45
CA ALA A 474 -0.44 18.13 -30.57
C ALA A 474 -0.45 19.55 -31.18
N HIS A 475 0.57 20.36 -30.88
CA HIS A 475 0.74 21.69 -31.48
C HIS A 475 1.72 21.71 -32.67
N GLY A 476 2.52 20.65 -32.84
CA GLY A 476 3.53 20.55 -33.89
C GLY A 476 4.73 21.48 -33.66
N GLU A 477 5.15 21.64 -32.40
CA GLU A 477 6.29 22.47 -32.01
C GLU A 477 7.41 21.66 -31.32
N MET A 478 8.65 22.17 -31.34
CA MET A 478 9.76 21.61 -30.55
C MET A 478 10.54 22.73 -29.85
N ARG A 479 11.08 22.45 -28.66
CA ARG A 479 11.95 23.37 -27.92
C ARG A 479 13.13 22.64 -27.30
N GLN A 480 14.33 23.22 -27.42
CA GLN A 480 15.52 22.72 -26.71
C GLN A 480 15.36 22.93 -25.20
N VAL A 481 15.45 21.84 -24.43
CA VAL A 481 15.37 21.82 -22.96
C VAL A 481 16.74 21.60 -22.32
N PHE A 482 17.65 20.89 -23.00
CA PHE A 482 19.02 20.65 -22.54
C PHE A 482 20.02 20.94 -23.66
N SER A 483 21.08 21.71 -23.40
CA SER A 483 22.04 22.16 -24.43
C SER A 483 23.40 21.45 -24.41
N GLU A 484 23.73 20.76 -23.31
CA GLU A 484 25.03 20.10 -23.14
C GLU A 484 25.01 18.63 -23.64
N PRO A 485 26.17 17.99 -23.87
CA PRO A 485 26.21 16.58 -24.30
C PRO A 485 25.68 15.64 -23.21
N SER A 486 24.86 14.64 -23.59
CA SER A 486 24.24 13.69 -22.64
C SER A 486 24.78 12.26 -22.74
N MET A 487 24.90 11.59 -21.60
CA MET A 487 25.36 10.21 -21.45
C MET A 487 24.22 9.20 -21.40
N ALA A 488 23.20 9.46 -20.58
CA ALA A 488 22.00 8.63 -20.43
C ALA A 488 20.79 9.49 -20.04
N THR A 489 19.59 8.93 -20.18
CA THR A 489 18.29 9.58 -19.93
C THR A 489 17.27 8.54 -19.48
N ALA A 490 16.33 8.92 -18.62
CA ALA A 490 15.20 8.10 -18.18
C ALA A 490 14.04 9.02 -17.72
N PHE A 491 12.82 8.50 -17.66
CA PHE A 491 11.73 9.13 -16.90
C PHE A 491 11.73 8.62 -15.45
N SER A 492 11.02 9.30 -14.55
CA SER A 492 10.45 8.69 -13.33
C SER A 492 9.40 7.63 -13.70
N SER A 493 9.03 6.74 -12.77
CA SER A 493 8.04 5.68 -13.05
C SER A 493 6.61 6.19 -13.28
N ASP A 494 6.27 7.38 -12.80
CA ASP A 494 5.02 8.09 -13.11
C ASP A 494 5.07 8.85 -14.44
N GLY A 495 6.27 9.15 -14.95
CA GLY A 495 6.51 9.99 -16.12
C GLY A 495 6.67 11.48 -15.83
N GLU A 496 6.42 11.97 -14.61
CA GLU A 496 6.38 13.41 -14.27
C GLU A 496 7.74 14.12 -14.37
N ILE A 497 8.85 13.38 -14.31
CA ILE A 497 10.22 13.91 -14.33
C ILE A 497 11.04 13.23 -15.43
N PHE A 498 11.65 14.03 -16.32
CA PHE A 498 12.62 13.56 -17.30
C PHE A 498 14.06 13.82 -16.85
N TYR A 499 14.78 12.75 -16.52
CA TYR A 499 16.16 12.79 -16.07
C TYR A 499 17.17 12.77 -17.22
N VAL A 500 18.17 13.66 -17.14
CA VAL A 500 19.29 13.74 -18.09
C VAL A 500 20.63 13.67 -17.36
N LEU A 501 21.41 12.61 -17.60
CA LEU A 501 22.78 12.51 -17.11
C LEU A 501 23.74 13.15 -18.12
N GLY A 502 24.35 14.28 -17.74
CA GLY A 502 25.30 15.04 -18.54
C GLY A 502 26.66 14.36 -18.70
N ALA A 503 27.41 14.74 -19.74
CA ALA A 503 28.78 14.25 -20.01
C ALA A 503 29.85 14.77 -19.04
N ASP A 504 29.47 15.66 -18.11
CA ASP A 504 30.25 16.09 -16.96
C ASP A 504 29.89 15.32 -15.66
N GLY A 505 29.00 14.33 -15.74
CA GLY A 505 28.63 13.44 -14.63
C GLY A 505 27.51 13.99 -13.72
N VAL A 506 26.89 15.10 -14.10
CA VAL A 506 25.77 15.71 -13.37
C VAL A 506 24.45 15.14 -13.89
N LEU A 507 23.62 14.62 -12.99
CA LEU A 507 22.21 14.31 -13.24
C LEU A 507 21.39 15.60 -13.16
N HIS A 508 20.50 15.81 -14.11
CA HIS A 508 19.53 16.90 -14.16
C HIS A 508 18.12 16.33 -14.14
N ALA A 509 17.29 16.78 -13.21
CA ALA A 509 15.85 16.49 -13.20
C ALA A 509 15.12 17.64 -13.92
N LEU A 510 14.43 17.33 -15.02
CA LEU A 510 13.57 18.26 -15.74
C LEU A 510 12.10 17.89 -15.49
N ASP A 511 11.23 18.87 -15.37
CA ASP A 511 9.78 18.67 -15.43
C ASP A 511 9.41 18.01 -16.77
N ALA A 512 8.60 16.95 -16.79
CA ALA A 512 8.30 16.25 -18.05
C ALA A 512 7.31 17.02 -18.95
N HIS A 513 6.43 17.84 -18.36
CA HIS A 513 5.39 18.59 -19.08
C HIS A 513 5.97 19.82 -19.77
N ASP A 514 6.84 20.58 -19.09
CA ASP A 514 7.43 21.81 -19.63
C ASP A 514 8.97 21.83 -19.75
N GLY A 515 9.68 20.82 -19.27
CA GLY A 515 11.12 20.69 -19.46
C GLY A 515 11.98 21.73 -18.74
N ASP A 516 11.42 22.55 -17.83
CA ASP A 516 12.23 23.43 -16.99
C ASP A 516 13.02 22.61 -15.95
N LEU A 517 14.23 23.09 -15.62
CA LEU A 517 15.15 22.43 -14.71
C LEU A 517 14.71 22.54 -13.26
N MET A 518 14.38 21.41 -12.64
CA MET A 518 13.98 21.30 -11.24
C MET A 518 15.20 21.24 -10.31
N GLU A 519 16.05 20.22 -10.47
CA GLU A 519 17.19 19.94 -9.58
C GLU A 519 18.40 19.34 -10.34
N THR A 520 19.59 19.37 -9.71
CA THR A 520 20.83 18.80 -10.24
C THR A 520 21.67 18.13 -9.16
N MET A 521 22.16 16.91 -9.43
CA MET A 521 23.00 16.11 -8.53
C MET A 521 24.30 15.72 -9.24
N ALA A 522 25.44 15.80 -8.54
CA ALA A 522 26.69 15.23 -9.07
C ALA A 522 26.70 13.72 -8.79
N LEU A 523 26.61 12.90 -9.85
CA LEU A 523 26.25 11.49 -9.73
C LEU A 523 27.40 10.52 -10.05
N VAL A 524 28.15 10.77 -11.14
CA VAL A 524 29.33 9.95 -11.52
C VAL A 524 30.54 10.82 -11.83
N GLU A 525 31.75 10.29 -11.65
CA GLU A 525 32.99 10.99 -12.04
C GLU A 525 33.29 10.75 -13.54
N PRO A 526 33.49 11.81 -14.36
CA PRO A 526 33.80 11.65 -15.79
C PRO A 526 35.09 10.86 -16.06
N GLY A 527 35.02 9.87 -16.95
CA GLY A 527 36.16 9.01 -17.29
C GLY A 527 36.12 8.41 -18.70
N GLU A 528 37.14 7.61 -19.01
CA GLU A 528 37.35 7.00 -20.33
C GLU A 528 36.92 5.51 -20.40
N ALA A 529 36.32 4.95 -19.34
CA ALA A 529 36.02 3.52 -19.27
C ALA A 529 34.77 3.11 -20.05
N GLY A 530 33.75 3.97 -20.09
CA GLY A 530 32.50 3.76 -20.83
C GLY A 530 31.53 4.92 -20.69
N ARG A 531 30.31 4.76 -21.21
CA ARG A 531 29.15 5.60 -20.82
C ARG A 531 28.44 4.90 -19.66
N ALA A 532 28.10 5.65 -18.62
CA ALA A 532 27.17 5.19 -17.61
C ALA A 532 25.78 4.95 -18.24
N ALA A 533 25.03 4.02 -17.67
CA ALA A 533 23.63 3.76 -18.00
C ALA A 533 22.77 3.95 -16.74
N ILE A 534 21.56 4.47 -16.90
CA ILE A 534 20.59 4.68 -15.83
C ILE A 534 19.28 3.99 -16.18
N ILE A 535 18.57 3.49 -15.18
CA ILE A 535 17.15 3.11 -15.22
C ILE A 535 16.47 3.66 -13.96
N VAL A 536 15.14 3.80 -13.98
CA VAL A 536 14.34 4.15 -12.80
C VAL A 536 13.33 3.04 -12.53
N VAL A 537 13.08 2.76 -11.26
CA VAL A 537 12.32 1.64 -10.72
C VAL A 537 11.64 2.14 -9.43
N GLY A 538 10.38 2.57 -9.53
CA GLY A 538 9.74 3.34 -8.44
C GLY A 538 10.53 4.64 -8.17
N ASP A 539 10.74 4.96 -6.90
CA ASP A 539 11.55 6.12 -6.49
C ASP A 539 13.07 5.89 -6.57
N MET A 540 13.52 4.72 -7.03
CA MET A 540 14.95 4.39 -7.12
C MET A 540 15.51 4.50 -8.55
N MET A 541 16.56 5.32 -8.72
CA MET A 541 17.39 5.31 -9.93
C MET A 541 18.61 4.39 -9.75
N TYR A 542 18.73 3.39 -10.62
CA TYR A 542 19.89 2.50 -10.64
C TYR A 542 20.87 2.88 -11.75
N VAL A 543 22.15 3.02 -11.37
CA VAL A 543 23.20 3.63 -12.20
C VAL A 543 24.38 2.68 -12.37
N ALA A 544 24.56 2.13 -13.57
CA ALA A 544 25.77 1.39 -13.91
C ALA A 544 26.91 2.36 -14.27
N ASP A 545 27.92 2.50 -13.39
CA ASP A 545 29.10 3.33 -13.66
C ASP A 545 30.33 2.51 -14.10
N PRO A 546 30.73 2.60 -15.39
CA PRO A 546 31.91 1.90 -15.90
C PRO A 546 33.24 2.45 -15.35
N ASN A 547 33.27 3.63 -14.75
CA ASN A 547 34.51 4.29 -14.33
C ASN A 547 34.97 3.86 -12.93
N SER A 548 34.02 3.63 -12.02
CA SER A 548 34.28 3.05 -10.69
C SER A 548 34.18 1.51 -10.67
N GLY A 549 33.33 0.91 -11.52
CA GLY A 549 33.03 -0.53 -11.48
C GLY A 549 31.89 -0.91 -10.54
N HIS A 550 30.96 0.01 -10.25
CA HIS A 550 29.83 -0.19 -9.33
C HIS A 550 28.49 -0.02 -10.06
N VAL A 551 27.44 -0.55 -9.44
CA VAL A 551 26.07 -0.06 -9.63
C VAL A 551 25.72 0.76 -8.40
N LEU A 552 25.13 1.93 -8.58
CA LEU A 552 24.65 2.81 -7.51
C LEU A 552 23.11 2.76 -7.46
N GLY A 553 22.53 2.75 -6.26
CA GLY A 553 21.11 3.04 -6.01
C GLY A 553 20.96 4.46 -5.48
N VAL A 554 20.07 5.25 -6.10
CA VAL A 554 19.84 6.66 -5.80
C VAL A 554 18.37 6.89 -5.54
N HIS A 555 18.03 7.30 -4.32
CA HIS A 555 16.65 7.60 -3.95
C HIS A 555 16.26 8.99 -4.47
N LEU A 556 15.22 9.06 -5.30
CA LEU A 556 14.90 10.24 -6.12
C LEU A 556 14.18 11.34 -5.33
N SER A 557 13.45 11.00 -4.25
CA SER A 557 12.72 12.00 -3.44
C SER A 557 13.63 13.03 -2.75
N HIS A 558 14.89 12.67 -2.49
CA HIS A 558 15.89 13.54 -1.86
C HIS A 558 17.26 13.56 -2.59
N MET A 559 17.39 12.86 -3.72
CA MET A 559 18.56 12.89 -4.61
C MET A 559 19.89 12.58 -3.91
N GLU A 560 19.93 11.52 -3.08
CA GLU A 560 21.16 11.00 -2.46
C GLU A 560 21.46 9.55 -2.92
N ILE A 561 22.75 9.17 -2.95
CA ILE A 561 23.17 7.77 -3.20
C ILE A 561 23.04 7.02 -1.88
N GLU A 562 22.22 5.98 -1.86
CA GLU A 562 21.98 5.17 -0.67
C GLU A 562 22.73 3.83 -0.75
N GLU A 563 22.79 3.24 -1.95
CA GLU A 563 23.32 1.90 -2.19
C GLU A 563 24.51 1.92 -3.16
N GLU A 564 25.52 1.08 -2.94
CA GLU A 564 26.71 0.96 -3.79
C GLU A 564 27.17 -0.50 -3.90
N TRP A 565 26.87 -1.15 -5.02
CA TRP A 565 27.28 -2.53 -5.31
C TRP A 565 28.51 -2.58 -6.21
N GLU A 566 29.64 -3.01 -5.65
CA GLU A 566 30.81 -3.35 -6.46
C GLU A 566 30.48 -4.59 -7.32
N VAL A 567 30.23 -4.38 -8.61
CA VAL A 567 30.06 -5.44 -9.63
C VAL A 567 31.40 -5.78 -10.30
N GLY A 568 32.35 -4.84 -10.29
CA GLY A 568 33.65 -4.93 -10.95
C GLY A 568 33.61 -4.63 -12.44
N GLY A 569 34.78 -4.71 -13.08
CA GLY A 569 34.90 -4.50 -14.53
C GLY A 569 34.62 -3.05 -14.95
N ALA A 570 33.67 -2.88 -15.87
CA ALA A 570 33.13 -1.63 -16.36
C ALA A 570 31.65 -1.85 -16.78
N PRO A 571 30.69 -1.85 -15.83
CA PRO A 571 29.27 -2.08 -16.13
C PRO A 571 28.72 -0.97 -17.04
N SER A 572 27.89 -1.33 -18.01
CA SER A 572 27.56 -0.44 -19.14
C SER A 572 26.16 -0.58 -19.73
N SER A 573 25.40 -1.58 -19.30
CA SER A 573 23.97 -1.70 -19.53
C SER A 573 23.40 -2.45 -18.34
N LEU A 574 22.23 -2.03 -17.87
CA LEU A 574 21.46 -2.73 -16.84
C LEU A 574 19.98 -2.74 -17.20
N ALA A 575 19.26 -3.74 -16.69
CA ALA A 575 17.80 -3.77 -16.64
C ALA A 575 17.35 -4.34 -15.29
N PHE A 576 16.21 -3.86 -14.79
CA PHE A 576 15.48 -4.48 -13.70
C PHE A 576 14.75 -5.73 -14.22
N VAL A 577 14.72 -6.78 -13.40
CA VAL A 577 13.81 -7.92 -13.56
C VAL A 577 13.22 -8.31 -12.22
N GLY A 578 11.91 -8.53 -12.17
CA GLY A 578 11.15 -8.76 -10.94
C GLY A 578 9.78 -8.10 -10.99
N VAL A 579 9.20 -7.85 -9.81
CA VAL A 579 7.88 -7.23 -9.67
C VAL A 579 8.05 -5.77 -9.29
N LEU A 580 7.33 -4.90 -10.00
CA LEU A 580 7.11 -3.51 -9.59
C LEU A 580 5.81 -3.47 -8.80
N ASP A 581 5.84 -2.95 -7.58
CA ASP A 581 4.60 -2.55 -6.89
C ASP A 581 4.23 -1.13 -7.35
N SER A 582 3.69 -1.07 -8.56
CA SER A 582 3.08 0.10 -9.16
C SER A 582 1.59 -0.18 -9.36
N GLY A 583 0.75 0.83 -9.13
CA GLY A 583 -0.69 0.74 -9.42
C GLY A 583 -0.99 0.40 -10.89
N ASP A 584 -0.04 0.65 -11.79
CA ASP A 584 0.09 -0.05 -13.07
C ASP A 584 0.82 -1.39 -12.87
N SER A 585 0.06 -2.47 -12.72
CA SER A 585 0.51 -3.80 -13.13
C SER A 585 0.13 -3.97 -14.61
N PRO A 586 1.04 -4.40 -15.51
CA PRO A 586 0.75 -4.45 -16.94
C PRO A 586 -0.35 -5.46 -17.23
N HIS A 587 -1.57 -4.96 -17.46
CA HIS A 587 -2.78 -5.76 -17.63
C HIS A 587 -2.60 -6.87 -18.66
N ALA A 588 -2.74 -8.12 -18.20
CA ALA A 588 -2.62 -9.30 -19.03
C ALA A 588 -3.89 -9.54 -19.87
N GLY A 589 -4.09 -8.71 -20.90
CA GLY A 589 -4.99 -8.98 -22.03
C GLY A 589 -6.44 -9.29 -21.65
N HIS A 590 -7.10 -8.39 -20.93
CA HIS A 590 -8.55 -8.40 -20.73
C HIS A 590 -9.17 -7.17 -21.40
N ASP A 591 -9.76 -7.37 -22.58
CA ASP A 591 -10.49 -6.34 -23.31
C ASP A 591 -11.72 -5.87 -22.51
N GLU A 592 -11.80 -4.59 -22.14
CA GLU A 592 -13.08 -4.00 -21.74
C GLU A 592 -13.86 -3.59 -23.01
N ASP A 593 -14.91 -4.35 -23.34
CA ASP A 593 -15.85 -4.08 -24.44
C ASP A 593 -16.42 -2.64 -24.36
N GLU A 594 -15.99 -1.73 -25.23
CA GLU A 594 -16.51 -0.34 -25.30
C GLU A 594 -18.05 -0.30 -25.37
N HIS A 595 -18.69 0.06 -24.26
CA HIS A 595 -20.13 0.35 -24.22
C HIS A 595 -20.38 1.85 -24.40
N GLY A 596 -19.99 2.34 -25.59
CA GLY A 596 -20.13 3.73 -26.02
C GLY A 596 -21.57 4.24 -25.98
N HIS A 597 -21.92 4.98 -24.92
CA HIS A 597 -23.22 5.62 -24.77
C HIS A 597 -23.28 7.00 -25.46
N GLU A 598 -23.51 7.02 -26.78
CA GLU A 598 -23.87 8.27 -27.49
C GLU A 598 -25.19 8.87 -26.96
N GLU A 599 -25.18 10.16 -26.58
CA GLU A 599 -26.42 10.91 -26.31
C GLU A 599 -27.19 11.23 -27.61
N GLY A 600 -28.30 10.53 -27.85
CA GLY A 600 -29.20 10.76 -28.99
C GLY A 600 -30.66 11.05 -28.61
N GLU A 601 -31.13 12.28 -28.81
CA GLU A 601 -32.53 12.69 -28.53
C GLU A 601 -33.57 12.23 -29.58
N GLU A 602 -34.80 11.98 -29.10
CA GLU A 602 -36.12 12.02 -29.81
C GLU A 602 -36.38 11.13 -31.06
N HIS A 603 -37.24 10.09 -30.95
CA HIS A 603 -38.68 10.14 -31.37
C HIS A 603 -39.39 8.76 -31.59
N ASP A 604 -40.64 8.71 -31.12
CA ASP A 604 -41.86 8.02 -31.62
C ASP A 604 -42.00 6.47 -31.79
N GLU A 605 -42.95 5.94 -31.01
CA GLU A 605 -43.93 4.86 -31.20
C GLU A 605 -43.92 3.99 -32.51
N GLU A 606 -43.98 2.66 -32.34
CA GLU A 606 -45.20 1.88 -32.69
C GLU A 606 -45.26 0.51 -31.95
N GLU A 607 -46.45 -0.08 -31.82
CA GLU A 607 -46.73 -1.33 -31.09
C GLU A 607 -46.41 -2.59 -31.94
N HIS A 608 -46.19 -3.75 -31.31
CA HIS A 608 -46.85 -5.01 -31.73
C HIS A 608 -46.77 -6.16 -30.68
N GLU A 609 -47.58 -7.20 -30.89
CA GLU A 609 -48.03 -8.18 -29.88
C GLU A 609 -47.41 -9.59 -30.05
N GLU A 610 -47.43 -10.37 -28.96
CA GLU A 610 -47.58 -11.84 -28.82
C GLU A 610 -47.02 -12.82 -29.87
N ASP A 611 -46.27 -13.83 -29.41
CA ASP A 611 -46.62 -15.26 -29.67
C ASP A 611 -45.95 -16.23 -28.65
N GLU A 612 -46.73 -17.10 -28.00
CA GLU A 612 -46.27 -18.11 -27.02
C GLU A 612 -46.08 -19.51 -27.65
N HIS A 613 -44.87 -20.06 -27.77
CA HIS A 613 -44.62 -21.52 -27.95
C HIS A 613 -43.27 -21.92 -27.30
N GLY A 614 -43.09 -23.03 -26.57
CA GLY A 614 -44.04 -24.04 -26.08
C GLY A 614 -43.61 -25.49 -26.37
N HIS A 615 -43.36 -26.28 -25.31
CA HIS A 615 -43.05 -27.73 -25.30
C HIS A 615 -41.65 -28.16 -25.79
N GLU A 616 -41.01 -29.24 -25.30
CA GLU A 616 -41.21 -30.05 -24.08
C GLU A 616 -39.90 -30.80 -23.74
N ASP A 617 -39.79 -31.32 -22.53
CA ASP A 617 -38.61 -31.93 -21.92
C ASP A 617 -38.24 -33.32 -22.52
N GLU A 618 -36.93 -33.66 -22.56
CA GLU A 618 -36.46 -35.01 -22.25
C GLU A 618 -35.27 -34.92 -21.27
N GLU A 619 -35.28 -35.81 -20.27
CA GLU A 619 -34.49 -35.70 -19.03
C GLU A 619 -33.10 -36.33 -19.15
N HIS A 620 -32.09 -35.72 -18.53
CA HIS A 620 -30.87 -36.42 -18.11
C HIS A 620 -30.40 -35.94 -16.73
N GLU A 621 -30.75 -36.73 -15.71
CA GLU A 621 -30.09 -36.70 -14.40
C GLU A 621 -28.67 -37.26 -14.54
N ASP A 622 -27.65 -36.57 -14.01
CA ASP A 622 -26.97 -37.01 -12.78
C ASP A 622 -26.07 -35.91 -12.19
N GLU A 623 -25.74 -36.08 -10.89
CA GLU A 623 -24.68 -35.42 -10.09
C GLU A 623 -24.35 -33.94 -10.40
N GLY A 624 -24.85 -33.03 -9.55
CA GLY A 624 -24.41 -31.63 -9.53
C GLY A 624 -23.31 -31.39 -8.49
N ASP A 625 -22.32 -30.57 -8.85
CA ASP A 625 -21.42 -29.90 -7.91
C ASP A 625 -21.90 -28.47 -7.67
N ALA A 626 -21.64 -27.93 -6.47
CA ALA A 626 -21.98 -26.56 -6.15
C ALA A 626 -20.84 -25.64 -6.59
N HIS A 627 -21.14 -24.63 -7.41
CA HIS A 627 -20.20 -23.54 -7.66
C HIS A 627 -20.06 -22.74 -6.35
N GLY A 628 -18.95 -22.98 -5.63
CA GLY A 628 -18.53 -22.11 -4.54
C GLY A 628 -18.13 -20.77 -5.14
N HIS A 629 -18.80 -19.70 -4.71
CA HIS A 629 -18.31 -18.35 -4.96
C HIS A 629 -17.13 -18.13 -4.02
N HIS A 630 -15.93 -17.95 -4.59
CA HIS A 630 -14.81 -17.42 -3.83
C HIS A 630 -15.01 -15.92 -3.60
N HIS A 631 -14.46 -15.42 -2.51
CA HIS A 631 -14.69 -14.08 -2.01
C HIS A 631 -13.35 -13.38 -1.80
N HIS A 632 -13.28 -12.14 -2.24
CA HIS A 632 -12.02 -11.51 -2.65
C HIS A 632 -11.53 -10.56 -1.56
N HIS A 633 -10.54 -10.94 -0.75
CA HIS A 633 -9.99 -9.98 0.21
C HIS A 633 -9.28 -8.83 -0.51
N GLY A 634 -9.23 -7.68 0.17
CA GLY A 634 -8.58 -6.47 -0.32
C GLY A 634 -7.07 -6.51 -0.08
N SER A 635 -6.37 -5.47 -0.53
CA SER A 635 -4.93 -5.31 -0.34
C SER A 635 -4.53 -5.08 1.12
N GLU A 636 -5.45 -4.64 1.97
CA GLU A 636 -5.22 -4.24 3.37
C GLU A 636 -5.57 -5.34 4.38
N ASP A 637 -4.84 -5.41 5.50
CA ASP A 637 -5.19 -6.26 6.63
C ASP A 637 -6.43 -5.69 7.37
N PRO A 638 -7.57 -6.39 7.39
CA PRO A 638 -8.79 -5.92 8.05
C PRO A 638 -8.69 -5.85 9.58
N HIS A 639 -7.66 -6.47 10.18
CA HIS A 639 -7.51 -6.61 11.63
C HIS A 639 -7.04 -5.32 12.35
N TYR A 640 -7.13 -4.16 11.69
CA TYR A 640 -6.68 -2.85 12.20
C TYR A 640 -7.24 -2.48 13.57
N TRP A 641 -8.36 -3.07 13.99
CA TRP A 641 -8.91 -2.90 15.33
C TRP A 641 -7.91 -3.25 16.44
N PHE A 642 -6.93 -4.11 16.18
CA PHE A 642 -5.89 -4.43 17.16
C PHE A 642 -4.93 -3.27 17.43
N ASP A 643 -4.80 -2.34 16.50
CA ASP A 643 -4.14 -1.07 16.75
C ASP A 643 -5.12 -0.11 17.44
N ALA A 644 -4.89 0.17 18.72
CA ALA A 644 -5.83 0.93 19.54
C ALA A 644 -5.95 2.41 19.12
N ASP A 645 -5.01 2.94 18.33
CA ASP A 645 -5.12 4.29 17.78
C ASP A 645 -5.98 4.30 16.51
N LEU A 646 -5.80 3.33 15.58
CA LEU A 646 -6.67 3.16 14.40
C LEU A 646 -8.12 2.83 14.82
N ALA A 647 -8.28 1.95 15.81
CA ALA A 647 -9.58 1.69 16.43
C ALA A 647 -10.20 2.96 17.04
N SER A 648 -9.39 3.87 17.61
CA SER A 648 -9.89 5.14 18.14
C SER A 648 -10.41 6.07 17.03
N VAL A 649 -9.74 6.13 15.88
CA VAL A 649 -10.19 6.88 14.70
C VAL A 649 -11.52 6.34 14.17
N ALA A 650 -11.63 5.03 13.98
CA ALA A 650 -12.89 4.39 13.57
C ALA A 650 -14.04 4.63 14.59
N ILE A 651 -13.74 4.63 15.89
CA ILE A 651 -14.69 4.97 16.95
C ILE A 651 -15.14 6.44 16.90
N GLU A 652 -14.25 7.37 16.52
CA GLU A 652 -14.58 8.78 16.29
C GLU A 652 -15.48 8.96 15.06
N ALA A 653 -15.16 8.32 13.93
CA ALA A 653 -15.98 8.34 12.71
C ALA A 653 -17.42 7.82 12.96
N ILE A 654 -17.57 6.71 13.71
CA ILE A 654 -18.87 6.20 14.15
C ILE A 654 -19.67 7.25 14.94
N ALA A 655 -19.01 8.04 15.79
CA ALA A 655 -19.68 9.04 16.62
C ALA A 655 -20.11 10.29 15.85
N ASP A 656 -19.34 10.69 14.84
CA ASP A 656 -19.70 11.83 13.99
C ASP A 656 -20.83 11.48 13.01
N GLU A 657 -20.83 10.31 12.37
CA GLU A 657 -21.95 9.93 11.49
C GLU A 657 -23.25 9.63 12.28
N LEU A 658 -23.16 9.01 13.46
CA LEU A 658 -24.34 8.92 14.36
C LEU A 658 -24.86 10.31 14.77
N SER A 659 -23.96 11.29 14.96
CA SER A 659 -24.32 12.68 15.25
C SER A 659 -24.90 13.43 14.05
N HIS A 660 -24.51 13.06 12.83
CA HIS A 660 -25.07 13.57 11.58
C HIS A 660 -26.48 13.04 11.35
N LEU A 661 -26.73 11.74 11.62
CA LEU A 661 -28.03 11.08 11.46
C LEU A 661 -29.04 11.41 12.59
N SER A 662 -28.59 11.65 13.83
CA SER A 662 -29.43 12.21 14.91
C SER A 662 -28.79 13.45 15.57
N PRO A 663 -28.91 14.65 14.95
CA PRO A 663 -28.36 15.90 15.51
C PRO A 663 -28.97 16.33 16.85
N ASP A 664 -30.17 15.86 17.19
CA ASP A 664 -30.79 16.08 18.50
C ASP A 664 -30.11 15.25 19.62
N ASP A 665 -29.48 14.11 19.27
CA ASP A 665 -28.73 13.25 20.20
C ASP A 665 -27.20 13.41 20.11
N ALA A 666 -26.66 14.20 19.18
CA ALA A 666 -25.21 14.39 18.98
C ALA A 666 -24.39 14.69 20.26
N ASN A 667 -24.96 15.45 21.22
CA ASN A 667 -24.32 15.71 22.51
C ASN A 667 -24.15 14.44 23.36
N VAL A 668 -25.08 13.48 23.24
CA VAL A 668 -25.05 12.18 23.92
C VAL A 668 -23.98 11.28 23.31
N PHE A 669 -23.83 11.27 21.98
CA PHE A 669 -22.77 10.52 21.31
C PHE A 669 -21.39 11.09 21.67
N SER A 670 -21.21 12.41 21.62
CA SER A 670 -19.96 13.08 22.01
C SER A 670 -19.59 12.87 23.50
N ASP A 671 -20.56 12.96 24.42
CA ASP A 671 -20.34 12.64 25.85
C ASP A 671 -19.96 11.15 26.08
N ARG A 672 -20.41 10.24 25.20
CA ARG A 672 -20.10 8.79 25.28
C ARG A 672 -18.77 8.44 24.61
N LEU A 673 -18.46 9.06 23.48
CA LEU A 673 -17.17 9.00 22.80
C LEU A 673 -16.02 9.35 23.74
N GLY A 674 -16.07 10.52 24.37
CA GLY A 674 -15.04 10.99 25.30
C GLY A 674 -14.92 10.15 26.59
N LEU A 675 -15.89 9.29 26.89
CA LEU A 675 -15.78 8.27 27.93
C LEU A 675 -15.12 7.00 27.39
N TYR A 676 -15.60 6.48 26.25
CA TYR A 676 -15.16 5.19 25.71
C TYR A 676 -13.72 5.22 25.19
N LEU A 677 -13.30 6.29 24.49
CA LEU A 677 -11.89 6.50 24.13
C LEU A 677 -10.98 6.56 25.38
N GLY A 678 -11.49 7.09 26.49
CA GLY A 678 -10.80 7.08 27.78
C GLY A 678 -10.69 5.68 28.41
N GLU A 679 -11.56 4.75 28.06
CA GLU A 679 -11.47 3.33 28.44
C GLU A 679 -10.56 2.55 27.47
N VAL A 680 -10.58 2.84 26.16
CA VAL A 680 -9.67 2.27 25.15
C VAL A 680 -8.22 2.66 25.43
N ALA A 681 -7.91 3.94 25.62
CA ALA A 681 -6.56 4.40 25.96
C ALA A 681 -6.05 3.88 27.32
N ALA A 682 -6.96 3.56 28.26
CA ALA A 682 -6.60 2.89 29.51
C ALA A 682 -6.32 1.40 29.30
N ALA A 683 -7.01 0.74 28.38
CA ALA A 683 -6.80 -0.65 28.01
C ALA A 683 -5.49 -0.85 27.24
N ASP A 684 -5.21 0.00 26.24
CA ASP A 684 -3.92 0.06 25.53
C ASP A 684 -2.73 0.21 26.49
N ALA A 685 -2.83 1.13 27.45
CA ALA A 685 -1.79 1.35 28.45
C ALA A 685 -1.60 0.16 29.42
N GLU A 686 -2.65 -0.61 29.72
CA GLU A 686 -2.53 -1.87 30.49
C GLU A 686 -1.97 -3.01 29.61
N ALA A 687 -2.40 -3.12 28.35
CA ALA A 687 -1.90 -4.12 27.40
C ALA A 687 -0.39 -3.96 27.16
N ARG A 688 0.09 -2.75 26.86
CA ARG A 688 1.51 -2.45 26.70
C ARG A 688 2.31 -2.77 27.97
N ALA A 689 1.79 -2.41 29.15
CA ALA A 689 2.43 -2.71 30.43
C ALA A 689 2.45 -4.22 30.80
N LEU A 690 1.60 -5.04 30.19
CA LEU A 690 1.64 -6.51 30.29
C LEU A 690 2.71 -7.09 29.36
N ILE A 691 2.77 -6.64 28.11
CA ILE A 691 3.74 -7.14 27.12
C ILE A 691 5.18 -6.66 27.41
N GLU A 692 5.37 -5.43 27.91
CA GLU A 692 6.66 -4.94 28.44
C GLU A 692 7.21 -5.80 29.59
N ALA A 693 6.35 -6.53 30.31
CA ALA A 693 6.76 -7.43 31.39
C ALA A 693 7.21 -8.81 30.89
N VAL A 694 6.91 -9.17 29.63
CA VAL A 694 7.44 -10.35 28.94
C VAL A 694 8.89 -10.06 28.54
N PRO A 695 9.85 -10.97 28.80
CA PRO A 695 11.23 -10.81 28.31
C PRO A 695 11.27 -10.77 26.78
N ASP A 696 12.17 -9.98 26.18
CA ASP A 696 12.17 -9.73 24.73
C ASP A 696 12.25 -11.04 23.91
N HIS A 697 13.20 -11.92 24.24
CA HIS A 697 13.32 -13.31 23.71
C HIS A 697 12.17 -14.30 24.06
N HIS A 698 11.03 -13.82 24.56
CA HIS A 698 9.78 -14.57 24.76
C HIS A 698 8.59 -13.88 24.05
N ARG A 699 8.83 -12.84 23.23
CA ARG A 699 7.80 -12.09 22.49
C ARG A 699 7.55 -12.60 21.06
N LEU A 700 8.19 -13.70 20.69
CA LEU A 700 7.96 -14.41 19.43
C LEU A 700 6.71 -15.30 19.54
N LEU A 701 5.77 -15.12 18.62
CA LEU A 701 4.46 -15.76 18.60
C LEU A 701 4.31 -16.69 17.39
N VAL A 702 3.46 -17.71 17.55
CA VAL A 702 2.84 -18.44 16.44
C VAL A 702 1.33 -18.42 16.66
N THR A 703 0.55 -18.01 15.66
CA THR A 703 -0.92 -17.89 15.71
C THR A 703 -1.60 -19.03 14.94
N PHE A 704 -2.94 -18.99 14.81
CA PHE A 704 -3.67 -19.91 13.93
C PHE A 704 -3.75 -19.35 12.52
N HIS A 705 -4.23 -18.11 12.35
CA HIS A 705 -4.17 -17.39 11.07
C HIS A 705 -3.52 -16.00 11.20
N ASP A 706 -3.31 -15.32 10.07
CA ASP A 706 -2.62 -14.01 10.05
C ASP A 706 -3.57 -12.85 10.35
N ALA A 707 -3.91 -12.74 11.64
CA ALA A 707 -4.83 -11.74 12.17
C ALA A 707 -4.20 -10.79 13.20
N PHE A 708 -2.90 -10.89 13.43
CA PHE A 708 -2.26 -10.32 14.63
C PHE A 708 -1.13 -9.33 14.33
N ALA A 709 -0.85 -9.01 13.07
CA ALA A 709 0.20 -8.06 12.66
C ALA A 709 0.09 -6.72 13.40
N TYR A 710 -1.09 -6.07 13.40
CA TYR A 710 -1.33 -4.82 14.14
C TYR A 710 -1.10 -4.97 15.65
N PHE A 711 -1.50 -6.10 16.26
CA PHE A 711 -1.27 -6.36 17.68
C PHE A 711 0.22 -6.51 17.97
N ALA A 712 0.95 -7.20 17.09
CA ALA A 712 2.38 -7.43 17.22
C ALA A 712 3.17 -6.13 17.10
N ARG A 713 2.95 -5.37 16.02
CA ARG A 713 3.51 -4.02 15.79
C ARG A 713 3.30 -3.10 17.00
N ARG A 714 2.05 -2.96 17.46
CA ARG A 714 1.68 -1.99 18.50
C ARG A 714 2.27 -2.28 19.89
N TYR A 715 2.49 -3.55 20.23
CA TYR A 715 2.98 -3.95 21.55
C TYR A 715 4.41 -4.48 21.56
N GLY A 716 5.11 -4.50 20.42
CA GLY A 716 6.49 -4.94 20.30
C GLY A 716 6.64 -6.45 20.46
N LEU A 717 5.76 -7.21 19.78
CA LEU A 717 5.84 -8.65 19.59
C LEU A 717 6.23 -8.96 18.13
N GLU A 718 6.57 -10.21 17.88
CA GLU A 718 7.02 -10.71 16.59
C GLU A 718 6.21 -11.98 16.25
N ILE A 719 5.86 -12.19 14.99
CA ILE A 719 5.11 -13.37 14.52
C ILE A 719 6.06 -14.21 13.68
N ALA A 720 6.47 -15.38 14.22
CA ALA A 720 7.31 -16.33 13.47
C ALA A 720 6.55 -16.96 12.30
N GLY A 721 5.24 -17.08 12.42
CA GLY A 721 4.34 -17.62 11.40
C GLY A 721 2.97 -18.01 11.97
N PHE A 722 2.10 -18.44 11.07
CA PHE A 722 0.73 -18.91 11.30
C PHE A 722 0.57 -20.33 10.70
N LEU A 723 -0.63 -20.92 10.79
CA LEU A 723 -0.91 -22.25 10.24
C LEU A 723 -1.60 -22.20 8.86
N ILE A 724 -2.32 -21.11 8.60
CA ILE A 724 -3.03 -20.73 7.37
C ILE A 724 -3.06 -19.20 7.30
N GLU A 725 -3.26 -18.61 6.12
CA GLU A 725 -3.37 -17.15 6.00
C GLU A 725 -4.79 -16.68 6.34
N GLY A 726 -5.80 -17.27 5.68
CA GLY A 726 -7.24 -17.07 5.96
C GLY A 726 -7.95 -18.38 6.35
N PRO A 727 -9.03 -18.32 7.16
CA PRO A 727 -9.70 -19.51 7.71
C PRO A 727 -10.49 -20.37 6.70
N GLU A 728 -10.74 -19.91 5.47
CA GLU A 728 -11.21 -20.75 4.36
C GLU A 728 -10.15 -21.77 3.89
N GLN A 729 -8.87 -21.53 4.16
CA GLN A 729 -7.81 -22.43 3.71
C GLN A 729 -7.84 -23.79 4.41
N GLY A 730 -7.87 -24.85 3.60
CA GLY A 730 -7.84 -26.23 4.10
C GLY A 730 -6.46 -26.61 4.62
N ILE A 731 -6.26 -26.57 5.94
CA ILE A 731 -5.01 -26.89 6.66
C ILE A 731 -4.27 -28.08 6.02
N SER A 732 -3.14 -27.80 5.38
CA SER A 732 -2.36 -28.80 4.65
C SER A 732 -1.46 -29.61 5.59
N ALA A 733 -1.03 -30.80 5.15
CA ALA A 733 -0.05 -31.60 5.88
C ALA A 733 1.40 -31.07 5.72
N GLU A 734 1.59 -30.07 4.85
CA GLU A 734 2.87 -29.42 4.53
C GLU A 734 3.08 -28.23 5.46
N ALA A 735 2.09 -27.33 5.57
CA ALA A 735 2.07 -26.22 6.52
C ALA A 735 2.20 -26.70 7.99
N ILE A 736 1.57 -27.83 8.35
CA ILE A 736 1.77 -28.45 9.67
C ILE A 736 3.24 -28.88 9.89
N ALA A 737 3.95 -29.33 8.85
CA ALA A 737 5.34 -29.75 8.96
C ALA A 737 6.30 -28.55 8.98
N GLU A 738 6.05 -27.54 8.14
CA GLU A 738 6.82 -26.30 8.07
C GLU A 738 6.73 -25.52 9.39
N LEU A 739 5.52 -25.39 9.96
CA LEU A 739 5.31 -24.78 11.28
C LEU A 739 6.02 -25.57 12.41
N ILE A 740 6.15 -26.89 12.29
CA ILE A 740 6.94 -27.70 13.23
C ILE A 740 8.44 -27.41 13.07
N GLU A 741 8.98 -27.36 11.84
CA GLU A 741 10.40 -27.06 11.61
C GLU A 741 10.76 -25.63 12.05
N LEU A 742 9.90 -24.65 11.79
CA LEU A 742 9.99 -23.27 12.28
C LEU A 742 10.06 -23.20 13.82
N ILE A 743 9.12 -23.85 14.52
CA ILE A 743 9.09 -23.87 15.99
C ILE A 743 10.33 -24.56 16.57
N GLU A 744 10.85 -25.64 15.93
CA GLU A 744 12.10 -26.27 16.36
C GLU A 744 13.35 -25.43 16.04
N HIS A 745 13.32 -24.59 14.99
CA HIS A 745 14.45 -23.74 14.59
C HIS A 745 14.57 -22.49 15.47
N GLU A 746 13.51 -21.68 15.57
CA GLU A 746 13.49 -20.45 16.38
C GLU A 746 13.30 -20.72 17.88
N GLY A 747 12.81 -21.92 18.24
CA GLY A 747 12.66 -22.34 19.63
C GLY A 747 11.45 -21.73 20.33
N VAL A 748 10.38 -21.43 19.58
CA VAL A 748 9.13 -20.82 20.06
C VAL A 748 8.57 -21.60 21.27
N GLU A 749 8.51 -20.97 22.45
CA GLU A 749 8.04 -21.65 23.66
C GLU A 749 6.51 -21.89 23.67
N THR A 750 5.71 -21.12 22.92
CA THR A 750 4.24 -21.13 23.01
C THR A 750 3.57 -20.88 21.66
N VAL A 751 2.67 -21.78 21.29
CA VAL A 751 1.78 -21.65 20.14
C VAL A 751 0.41 -21.18 20.62
N PHE A 752 -0.20 -20.22 19.94
CA PHE A 752 -1.50 -19.67 20.31
C PHE A 752 -2.56 -20.10 19.29
N HIS A 753 -3.67 -20.64 19.79
CA HIS A 753 -4.84 -20.95 18.96
C HIS A 753 -5.96 -19.95 19.27
N GLU A 754 -6.76 -19.63 18.26
CA GLU A 754 -7.91 -18.74 18.43
C GLU A 754 -9.16 -19.53 18.81
N GLN A 755 -9.99 -18.92 19.65
CA GLN A 755 -11.12 -19.63 20.27
C GLN A 755 -12.22 -20.08 19.28
N GLN A 756 -12.37 -19.45 18.11
CA GLN A 756 -13.39 -19.85 17.13
C GLN A 756 -12.99 -21.06 16.25
N PHE A 757 -11.71 -21.41 16.15
CA PHE A 757 -11.22 -22.42 15.20
C PHE A 757 -10.95 -23.79 15.84
N ASP A 758 -10.90 -24.85 15.03
CA ASP A 758 -10.60 -26.20 15.52
C ASP A 758 -9.11 -26.35 15.84
N SER A 759 -8.78 -26.59 17.11
CA SER A 759 -7.39 -26.63 17.56
C SER A 759 -6.63 -27.90 17.15
N SER A 760 -7.23 -28.89 16.48
CA SER A 760 -6.64 -30.22 16.35
C SER A 760 -5.31 -30.28 15.59
N ALA A 761 -5.07 -29.34 14.67
CA ALA A 761 -3.79 -29.18 13.98
C ALA A 761 -2.71 -28.58 14.89
N LEU A 762 -2.97 -27.45 15.55
CA LEU A 762 -2.04 -26.86 16.54
C LEU A 762 -1.83 -27.77 17.78
N ASP A 763 -2.81 -28.60 18.14
CA ASP A 763 -2.66 -29.67 19.14
C ASP A 763 -1.67 -30.76 18.68
N ALA A 764 -1.54 -31.02 17.38
CA ALA A 764 -0.54 -31.93 16.83
C ALA A 764 0.85 -31.27 16.79
N VAL A 765 0.94 -30.02 16.30
CA VAL A 765 2.17 -29.22 16.26
C VAL A 765 2.79 -29.10 17.66
N ALA A 766 1.99 -28.71 18.67
CA ALA A 766 2.43 -28.60 20.06
C ALA A 766 2.74 -29.97 20.72
N ALA A 767 2.18 -31.07 20.22
CA ALA A 767 2.46 -32.41 20.73
C ALA A 767 3.78 -33.01 20.22
N GLU A 768 4.22 -32.65 19.01
CA GLU A 768 5.49 -33.10 18.45
C GLU A 768 6.65 -32.19 18.89
N THR A 769 6.51 -30.86 18.75
CA THR A 769 7.51 -29.84 19.19
C THR A 769 7.67 -29.78 20.71
N GLY A 770 6.59 -30.01 21.46
CA GLY A 770 6.53 -29.85 22.91
C GLY A 770 6.28 -28.41 23.40
N ALA A 771 5.92 -27.48 22.50
CA ALA A 771 5.55 -26.11 22.85
C ALA A 771 4.33 -26.04 23.79
N LYS A 772 4.21 -24.94 24.56
CA LYS A 772 2.99 -24.63 25.33
C LYS A 772 1.85 -24.26 24.36
N ARG A 773 0.61 -24.27 24.86
CA ARG A 773 -0.55 -23.71 24.16
C ARG A 773 -1.16 -22.54 24.92
N GLY A 774 -1.31 -21.40 24.24
CA GLY A 774 -2.15 -20.29 24.67
C GLY A 774 -3.48 -20.24 23.91
N ILE A 775 -4.41 -19.40 24.38
CA ILE A 775 -5.66 -19.03 23.68
C ILE A 775 -5.58 -17.53 23.40
N ILE A 776 -5.92 -17.13 22.17
CA ILE A 776 -6.14 -15.74 21.77
C ILE A 776 -7.50 -15.60 21.09
N TRP A 777 -7.86 -14.37 20.74
CA TRP A 777 -9.16 -14.00 20.17
C TRP A 777 -8.93 -12.93 19.10
N SER A 778 -9.30 -13.19 17.83
CA SER A 778 -9.39 -12.13 16.81
C SER A 778 -10.63 -11.24 17.01
N GLN A 779 -11.70 -11.78 17.61
CA GLN A 779 -13.03 -11.17 17.68
C GLN A 779 -13.82 -11.52 18.98
N PRO A 780 -14.96 -10.85 19.25
CA PRO A 780 -15.73 -11.05 20.49
C PRO A 780 -16.40 -12.42 20.62
N THR A 781 -16.22 -13.07 21.78
CA THR A 781 -16.82 -14.37 22.12
C THR A 781 -17.70 -14.29 23.38
N GLU A 782 -18.35 -15.40 23.78
CA GLU A 782 -19.06 -15.45 25.08
C GLU A 782 -18.13 -15.23 26.29
N GLU A 783 -16.83 -15.45 26.15
CA GLU A 783 -15.84 -15.24 27.23
C GLU A 783 -15.26 -13.82 27.22
N ASN A 784 -15.00 -13.24 26.04
CA ASN A 784 -14.56 -11.85 25.85
C ASN A 784 -15.54 -11.07 24.93
N PRO A 785 -16.69 -10.59 25.43
CA PRO A 785 -17.80 -10.09 24.62
C PRO A 785 -17.69 -8.61 24.20
N THR A 786 -16.49 -8.03 24.22
CA THR A 786 -16.23 -6.59 24.04
C THR A 786 -14.83 -6.37 23.48
N TYR A 787 -14.64 -5.31 22.68
CA TYR A 787 -13.36 -4.93 22.08
C TYR A 787 -12.21 -4.82 23.11
N ILE A 788 -12.40 -4.03 24.17
CA ILE A 788 -11.44 -3.88 25.28
C ILE A 788 -11.15 -5.21 25.99
N GLY A 789 -12.13 -6.12 26.02
CA GLY A 789 -11.99 -7.46 26.58
C GLY A 789 -11.04 -8.35 25.77
N ILE A 790 -11.04 -8.22 24.45
CA ILE A 790 -10.12 -8.92 23.54
C ILE A 790 -8.71 -8.36 23.67
N LEU A 791 -8.56 -7.03 23.59
CA LEU A 791 -7.26 -6.34 23.65
C LEU A 791 -6.50 -6.71 24.93
N LEU A 792 -7.19 -6.66 26.07
CA LEU A 792 -6.66 -7.07 27.38
C LEU A 792 -6.64 -8.59 27.58
N GLY A 793 -7.46 -9.34 26.84
CA GLY A 793 -7.48 -10.81 26.85
C GLY A 793 -6.21 -11.37 26.24
N ASN A 794 -5.89 -10.97 25.01
CA ASN A 794 -4.68 -11.34 24.27
C ASN A 794 -3.42 -10.91 25.04
N ALA A 795 -3.36 -9.66 25.50
CA ALA A 795 -2.21 -9.15 26.26
C ALA A 795 -1.92 -9.95 27.54
N ARG A 796 -2.96 -10.39 28.26
CA ARG A 796 -2.81 -11.26 29.44
C ARG A 796 -2.48 -12.71 29.08
N ALA A 797 -3.09 -13.25 28.03
CA ALA A 797 -2.85 -14.63 27.59
C ALA A 797 -1.41 -14.85 27.10
N ILE A 798 -0.83 -13.84 26.43
CA ILE A 798 0.59 -13.82 26.05
C ILE A 798 1.48 -13.65 27.29
N ALA A 799 1.15 -12.71 28.18
CA ALA A 799 1.97 -12.40 29.36
C ALA A 799 1.93 -13.44 30.51
N GLU A 800 1.09 -14.48 30.43
CA GLU A 800 1.00 -15.56 31.44
C GLU A 800 1.85 -16.81 31.14
N GLN A 801 2.51 -16.90 29.97
CA GLN A 801 3.12 -18.14 29.45
C GLN A 801 4.63 -18.27 29.69
#